data_AF-A0A7X3F335-F1
#
_entry.id   AF-A0A7X3F335-F1
#
_cell.length_a   1.000
_cell.length_b   1.000
_cell.length_c   1.000
_cell.angle_alpha   90.00
_cell.angle_beta   90.00
_cell.angle_gamma   90.00
#
_symmetry.space_group_name_H-M   'P 1'
#
loop_
_entity.id
_entity.type
_entity.pdbx_description
1 polymer ?
#
loop_
_entity_poly.entity_id
_entity_poly.type
_entity_poly.pdbx_seq_one_letter_code
_entity_poly.pdbx_strand_id
1 'polypeptide(L)'
;MSKPQAASPFNSVVDPQWYAATYPDVAAAGADPEQHYEQHGAAEGRLPRYLQAYRLESALWGGFSGLALPELSALQAHTEDREEHAYASWALARWHASASQWSSALPYIDALAQPLPPYIGTLGPILLRAEVLLRNGQQSLAQACIAEAIAAKGLQADLCLAAANVSLATKGTQHQPPAAMRLFWLNRALAAADLAPVALRDPAAALTLDNLQAASTAKVPPQAQPKISVIMPAFNAEAFIETALRSLLAQSWSNLEILVVDDCSSDATVERVSELAREDARIVLLQQPVNRGAYAARNTALKHATGTFVVNHDSDDWSHPQRLELMATPLLQNPGLVGTLAEWVRADTELHFQCWRMENSLIEPSVSTIMMRCDAVRELGGWDEVRVAADHELRQRLQRLHGDEALLYLLPGVPLVIARHLPQSLTMASGTHLRSTFYGLRQLYSALAEAWHGMANDAAGLRLTPDSGTRAFPAPAPMLRNAQAEASYDWLVVSDLSEAARTAKPLRLVLARLQDQGERIGLLHWPDYQRPSPIDPALLRQAVEGEVEMVLAEQALVARRVLVVGRHLLASPLDQVPAVKGLQSCQVIDSVREAKSLEIGVTPVSPQLAGPLAAEVAPTLVTPPVPQVANSGQPAVEAAAPEPAEPVLPALFDEAWYLERNPDLQGASLDAWQHYLAHGHAEGREPGPDFNTAWYLEQCVEARESGMPALLHYHQSGRHTGYDVGNPTFAGNLQHRPGRPTVLLCAHAANVQLFGAERSLLDMLDACAALDLNVLVSVPSVANLAYIDALRARAMQVACIPTQLWRADIAPCRVAVERFCALIRTHSVDLVHSNTLMLREPLIAARLAQVPAVLHAHESPAHDADLCAAIGLPADQIVAEALSRADQVLANSAFTAQHLAKPGATHVVGNIIDLKAFDLPNAPDNKRITAALISSNLPKKGIADLLQLACDTAADTPNLQLLLIGPDTPGVAALRTLEARGKLPRNLRIMPYAASPQAAIAQANIVLNLSHCQETFGRTVLEGMAASRPVLAYRWGALPELIDEGVTGYTFEHGDTKAMAKRLRQFCLNPKKIRTLGAASRKRAKQYSLKLLSQQLKSAYESALGTSLLRSGD
;
A
#
# COMPACT_ATOMS: atom_id res chain seq x y z
N MET A 1 -20.24 4.49 -22.24
CA MET A 1 -21.28 3.59 -21.70
C MET A 1 -20.59 2.56 -20.82
N SER A 2 -20.46 2.83 -19.52
CA SER A 2 -19.98 1.87 -18.54
C SER A 2 -21.19 1.14 -17.95
N LYS A 3 -21.23 -0.19 -18.11
CA LYS A 3 -22.15 -1.05 -17.37
C LYS A 3 -21.86 -0.93 -15.87
N PRO A 4 -22.87 -0.96 -14.99
CA PRO A 4 -22.64 -0.93 -13.54
C PRO A 4 -21.82 -2.16 -13.13
N GLN A 5 -20.75 -1.96 -12.35
CA GLN A 5 -20.04 -3.04 -11.68
C GLN A 5 -20.99 -3.66 -10.65
N ALA A 6 -21.21 -4.96 -10.74
CA ALA A 6 -22.00 -5.71 -9.77
C ALA A 6 -21.37 -5.55 -8.38
N ALA A 7 -22.19 -5.22 -7.37
CA ALA A 7 -21.77 -5.20 -5.97
C ALA A 7 -21.12 -6.56 -5.61
N SER A 8 -20.01 -6.52 -4.88
CA SER A 8 -19.35 -7.73 -4.42
C SER A 8 -20.34 -8.51 -3.53
N PRO A 9 -20.63 -9.80 -3.81
CA PRO A 9 -21.54 -10.61 -3.01
C PRO A 9 -20.91 -11.10 -1.69
N PHE A 10 -19.73 -10.58 -1.32
CA PHE A 10 -19.01 -10.89 -0.09
C PHE A 10 -19.00 -9.64 0.79
N ASN A 11 -19.80 -9.70 1.86
CA ASN A 11 -19.81 -8.74 2.94
C ASN A 11 -18.82 -9.24 4.00
N SER A 12 -17.54 -8.94 3.78
CA SER A 12 -16.43 -9.30 4.66
C SER A 12 -16.55 -8.64 6.02
N VAL A 13 -17.24 -9.31 6.95
CA VAL A 13 -17.38 -8.87 8.34
C VAL A 13 -16.01 -8.85 8.99
N VAL A 14 -15.58 -7.68 9.46
CA VAL A 14 -14.34 -7.54 10.22
C VAL A 14 -14.59 -8.02 11.64
N ASP A 15 -13.72 -8.87 12.17
CA ASP A 15 -13.69 -9.21 13.59
C ASP A 15 -12.70 -8.25 14.26
N PRO A 16 -13.14 -7.18 14.94
CA PRO A 16 -12.23 -6.11 15.37
C PRO A 16 -11.20 -6.59 16.39
N GLN A 17 -11.59 -7.54 17.26
CA GLN A 17 -10.70 -8.10 18.26
C GLN A 17 -9.63 -8.97 17.60
N TRP A 18 -10.03 -9.84 16.68
CA TRP A 18 -9.08 -10.65 15.92
C TRP A 18 -8.20 -9.79 15.02
N TYR A 19 -8.75 -8.79 14.35
CA TYR A 19 -8.06 -7.92 13.41
C TYR A 19 -7.02 -7.05 14.13
N ALA A 20 -7.37 -6.38 15.24
CA ALA A 20 -6.41 -5.64 16.04
C ALA A 20 -5.32 -6.54 16.64
N ALA A 21 -5.68 -7.76 17.06
CA ALA A 21 -4.71 -8.74 17.57
C ALA A 21 -3.79 -9.28 16.46
N THR A 22 -4.28 -9.37 15.22
CA THR A 22 -3.56 -9.91 14.06
C THR A 22 -2.69 -8.85 13.39
N TYR A 23 -3.05 -7.57 13.46
CA TYR A 23 -2.34 -6.45 12.84
C TYR A 23 -1.86 -5.43 13.89
N PRO A 24 -0.67 -5.64 14.49
CA PRO A 24 -0.16 -4.81 15.59
C PRO A 24 0.11 -3.35 15.21
N ASP A 25 0.35 -3.06 13.93
CA ASP A 25 0.50 -1.70 13.40
C ASP A 25 -0.82 -0.93 13.46
N VAL A 26 -1.95 -1.58 13.18
CA VAL A 26 -3.31 -1.03 13.32
C VAL A 26 -3.61 -0.76 14.78
N ALA A 27 -3.26 -1.71 15.65
CA ALA A 27 -3.40 -1.56 17.10
C ALA A 27 -2.50 -0.44 17.67
N ALA A 28 -1.25 -0.34 17.23
CA ALA A 28 -0.29 0.68 17.68
C ALA A 28 -0.64 2.08 17.16
N ALA A 29 -1.24 2.18 15.97
CA ALA A 29 -1.78 3.43 15.43
C ALA A 29 -3.09 3.85 16.09
N GLY A 30 -3.73 2.97 16.88
CA GLY A 30 -5.06 3.20 17.45
C GLY A 30 -6.14 3.36 16.39
N ALA A 31 -5.92 2.80 15.19
CA ALA A 31 -6.86 2.85 14.09
C ALA A 31 -7.99 1.83 14.32
N ASP A 32 -9.23 2.20 14.01
CA ASP A 32 -10.34 1.26 14.07
C ASP A 32 -10.12 0.11 13.08
N PRO A 33 -10.15 -1.16 13.50
CA PRO A 33 -9.88 -2.32 12.64
C PRO A 33 -10.71 -2.39 11.36
N GLU A 34 -11.98 -2.02 11.42
CA GLU A 34 -12.91 -2.14 10.31
C GLU A 34 -12.78 -0.95 9.37
N GLN A 35 -12.61 0.26 9.90
CA GLN A 35 -12.24 1.44 9.12
C GLN A 35 -10.87 1.26 8.44
N HIS A 36 -9.88 0.75 9.17
CA HIS A 36 -8.56 0.44 8.61
C HIS A 36 -8.70 -0.60 7.51
N TYR A 37 -9.49 -1.66 7.74
CA TYR A 37 -9.71 -2.69 6.75
C TYR A 37 -10.34 -2.15 5.48
N GLU A 38 -11.39 -1.33 5.55
CA GLU A 38 -12.03 -0.80 4.35
C GLU A 38 -11.17 0.24 3.61
N GLN A 39 -10.44 1.10 4.33
CA GLN A 39 -9.61 2.16 3.73
C GLN A 39 -8.28 1.64 3.19
N HIS A 40 -7.72 0.61 3.84
CA HIS A 40 -6.36 0.14 3.63
C HIS A 40 -6.30 -1.40 3.57
N GLY A 41 -6.81 -2.08 4.58
CA GLY A 41 -6.57 -3.51 4.78
C GLY A 41 -7.09 -4.43 3.67
N ALA A 42 -8.26 -4.16 3.09
CA ALA A 42 -8.82 -4.94 1.98
C ALA A 42 -7.94 -4.79 0.73
N ALA A 43 -7.49 -3.57 0.43
CA ALA A 43 -6.56 -3.30 -0.66
C ALA A 43 -5.16 -3.87 -0.40
N GLU A 44 -4.76 -3.99 0.87
CA GLU A 44 -3.51 -4.60 1.33
C GLU A 44 -3.59 -6.14 1.42
N GLY A 45 -4.75 -6.75 1.14
CA GLY A 45 -4.95 -8.19 1.22
C GLY A 45 -4.99 -8.73 2.67
N ARG A 46 -5.17 -7.86 3.66
CA ARG A 46 -5.42 -8.27 5.05
C ARG A 46 -6.73 -9.04 5.10
N LEU A 47 -6.85 -10.00 6.00
CA LEU A 47 -8.13 -10.64 6.27
C LEU A 47 -8.97 -9.80 7.22
N PRO A 48 -10.29 -9.71 7.00
CA PRO A 48 -11.22 -8.98 7.86
C PRO A 48 -11.43 -9.69 9.21
N ARG A 49 -11.44 -11.02 9.20
CA ARG A 49 -11.67 -11.87 10.37
C ARG A 49 -10.85 -13.14 10.26
N TYR A 50 -10.88 -13.92 11.33
CA TYR A 50 -10.35 -15.28 11.28
C TYR A 50 -11.10 -16.11 10.23
N LEU A 51 -10.36 -16.63 9.25
CA LEU A 51 -10.84 -17.65 8.33
C LEU A 51 -10.14 -18.97 8.62
N GLN A 52 -10.94 -20.01 8.80
CA GLN A 52 -10.46 -21.37 8.95
C GLN A 52 -9.66 -21.80 7.72
N ALA A 53 -10.10 -21.45 6.52
CA ALA A 53 -9.42 -21.73 5.26
C ALA A 53 -8.03 -21.08 5.19
N TYR A 54 -7.88 -19.84 5.67
CA TYR A 54 -6.57 -19.16 5.73
C TYR A 54 -5.61 -19.84 6.69
N ARG A 55 -6.09 -20.16 7.89
CA ARG A 55 -5.27 -20.87 8.89
C ARG A 55 -4.87 -22.26 8.40
N LEU A 56 -5.79 -22.97 7.73
CA LEU A 56 -5.50 -24.25 7.08
C LEU A 56 -4.50 -24.10 5.94
N GLU A 57 -4.60 -23.06 5.10
CA GLU A 57 -3.58 -22.79 4.07
C GLU A 57 -2.22 -22.50 4.70
N SER A 58 -2.16 -21.72 5.77
CA SER A 58 -0.91 -21.46 6.50
C SER A 58 -0.27 -22.77 7.00
N ALA A 59 -1.05 -23.68 7.59
CA ALA A 59 -0.58 -25.00 8.02
C ALA A 59 -0.20 -25.90 6.83
N LEU A 60 -0.94 -25.83 5.72
CA LEU A 60 -0.68 -26.57 4.48
C LEU A 60 0.71 -26.24 3.90
N TRP A 61 1.08 -24.95 3.91
CA TRP A 61 2.43 -24.51 3.52
C TRP A 61 3.45 -24.62 4.66
N GLY A 62 3.00 -24.72 5.91
CA GLY A 62 3.79 -24.79 7.15
C GLY A 62 4.26 -26.18 7.56
N GLY A 63 4.22 -27.17 6.65
CA GLY A 63 4.70 -28.53 6.93
C GLY A 63 3.66 -29.51 7.47
N PHE A 64 2.36 -29.20 7.37
CA PHE A 64 1.25 -30.08 7.79
C PHE A 64 0.32 -30.46 6.63
N SER A 65 0.85 -30.62 5.41
CA SER A 65 0.01 -30.91 4.26
C SER A 65 -0.78 -32.21 4.35
N GLY A 66 -0.28 -33.22 5.07
CA GLY A 66 -1.01 -34.46 5.34
C GLY A 66 -2.28 -34.28 6.17
N LEU A 67 -2.35 -33.26 7.03
CA LEU A 67 -3.50 -32.94 7.88
C LEU A 67 -4.36 -31.83 7.28
N ALA A 68 -3.71 -30.73 6.87
CA ALA A 68 -4.40 -29.54 6.41
C ALA A 68 -5.09 -29.72 5.07
N LEU A 69 -4.55 -30.54 4.14
CA LEU A 69 -5.16 -30.71 2.82
C LEU A 69 -6.53 -31.41 2.89
N PRO A 70 -6.70 -32.58 3.56
CA PRO A 70 -8.01 -33.18 3.74
C PRO A 70 -8.99 -32.27 4.48
N GLU A 71 -8.55 -31.58 5.54
CA GLU A 71 -9.39 -30.64 6.29
C GLU A 71 -9.85 -29.46 5.44
N LEU A 72 -8.97 -28.88 4.62
CA LEU A 72 -9.29 -27.77 3.73
C LEU A 72 -10.23 -28.18 2.60
N SER A 73 -10.02 -29.37 2.02
CA SER A 73 -10.95 -29.94 1.04
C SER A 73 -12.32 -30.23 1.65
N ALA A 74 -12.37 -30.76 2.88
CA ALA A 74 -13.63 -30.98 3.58
C ALA A 74 -14.34 -29.66 3.90
N LEU A 75 -13.61 -28.63 4.36
CA LEU A 75 -14.15 -27.30 4.60
C LEU A 75 -14.74 -26.71 3.31
N GLN A 76 -13.99 -26.74 2.20
CA GLN A 76 -14.47 -26.23 0.91
C GLN A 76 -15.74 -26.94 0.44
N ALA A 77 -15.84 -28.25 0.63
CA ALA A 77 -16.98 -29.04 0.14
C ALA A 77 -18.27 -28.88 0.97
N HIS A 78 -18.16 -28.53 2.27
CA HIS A 78 -19.30 -28.57 3.20
C HIS A 78 -19.62 -27.22 3.85
N THR A 79 -18.76 -26.20 3.72
CA THR A 79 -19.03 -24.89 4.32
C THR A 79 -20.15 -24.15 3.59
N GLU A 80 -21.07 -23.56 4.35
CA GLU A 80 -22.09 -22.64 3.83
C GLU A 80 -21.59 -21.19 3.82
N ASP A 81 -20.47 -20.90 4.50
CA ASP A 81 -19.82 -19.60 4.50
C ASP A 81 -19.12 -19.36 3.16
N ARG A 82 -19.63 -18.39 2.40
CA ARG A 82 -19.16 -18.08 1.05
C ARG A 82 -17.70 -17.64 1.03
N GLU A 83 -17.22 -16.95 2.06
CA GLU A 83 -15.82 -16.50 2.13
C GLU A 83 -14.87 -17.66 2.40
N GLU A 84 -15.24 -18.54 3.35
CA GLU A 84 -14.50 -19.78 3.59
C GLU A 84 -14.46 -20.62 2.31
N HIS A 85 -15.59 -20.76 1.62
CA HIS A 85 -15.66 -21.50 0.36
C HIS A 85 -14.76 -20.87 -0.72
N ALA A 86 -14.84 -19.55 -0.92
CA ALA A 86 -14.07 -18.82 -1.93
C ALA A 86 -12.56 -18.89 -1.64
N TYR A 87 -12.16 -18.64 -0.39
CA TYR A 87 -10.76 -18.70 0.01
C TYR A 87 -10.21 -20.12 -0.03
N ALA A 88 -10.97 -21.12 0.43
CA ALA A 88 -10.54 -22.51 0.35
C ALA A 88 -10.39 -22.98 -1.11
N SER A 89 -11.30 -22.56 -1.99
CA SER A 89 -11.19 -22.85 -3.44
C SER A 89 -9.94 -22.20 -4.05
N TRP A 90 -9.64 -20.95 -3.68
CA TRP A 90 -8.42 -20.24 -4.07
C TRP A 90 -7.14 -20.95 -3.57
N ALA A 91 -7.10 -21.32 -2.30
CA ALA A 91 -5.98 -22.03 -1.69
C ALA A 91 -5.75 -23.42 -2.32
N LEU A 92 -6.81 -24.21 -2.52
CA LEU A 92 -6.73 -25.55 -3.14
C LEU A 92 -6.32 -25.48 -4.62
N ALA A 93 -6.88 -24.55 -5.39
CA ALA A 93 -6.49 -24.34 -6.78
C ALA A 93 -5.00 -24.00 -6.89
N ARG A 94 -4.50 -23.07 -6.07
CA ARG A 94 -3.07 -22.70 -6.03
C ARG A 94 -2.18 -23.85 -5.61
N TRP A 95 -2.59 -24.60 -4.59
CA TRP A 95 -1.84 -25.75 -4.10
C TRP A 95 -1.63 -26.79 -5.20
N HIS A 96 -2.71 -27.26 -5.81
CA HIS A 96 -2.65 -28.25 -6.88
C HIS A 96 -1.89 -27.73 -8.10
N ALA A 97 -2.10 -26.47 -8.48
CA ALA A 97 -1.36 -25.84 -9.59
C ALA A 97 0.14 -25.78 -9.31
N SER A 98 0.57 -25.42 -8.10
CA SER A 98 1.99 -25.41 -7.71
C SER A 98 2.65 -26.80 -7.75
N ALA A 99 1.85 -27.86 -7.58
CA ALA A 99 2.25 -29.25 -7.71
C ALA A 99 2.11 -29.79 -9.15
N SER A 100 1.76 -28.95 -10.13
CA SER A 100 1.43 -29.33 -11.52
C SER A 100 0.28 -30.36 -11.63
N GLN A 101 -0.60 -30.42 -10.64
CA GLN A 101 -1.77 -31.30 -10.58
C GLN A 101 -2.99 -30.60 -11.19
N TRP A 102 -2.91 -30.23 -12.47
CA TRP A 102 -3.88 -29.36 -13.14
C TRP A 102 -5.31 -29.90 -13.12
N SER A 103 -5.51 -31.21 -13.24
CA SER A 103 -6.84 -31.82 -13.18
C SER A 103 -7.44 -31.82 -11.78
N SER A 104 -6.59 -31.86 -10.73
CA SER A 104 -7.03 -31.70 -9.35
C SER A 104 -7.37 -30.25 -9.00
N ALA A 105 -6.82 -29.26 -9.71
CA ALA A 105 -7.18 -27.86 -9.54
C ALA A 105 -8.52 -27.51 -10.22
N LEU A 106 -8.92 -28.24 -11.27
CA LEU A 106 -10.08 -27.95 -12.11
C LEU A 106 -11.42 -27.83 -11.35
N PRO A 107 -11.73 -28.61 -10.30
CA PRO A 107 -12.99 -28.47 -9.57
C PRO A 107 -13.18 -27.12 -8.86
N TYR A 108 -12.07 -26.40 -8.59
CA TYR A 108 -12.09 -25.19 -7.77
C TYR A 108 -12.14 -23.89 -8.57
N ILE A 109 -11.89 -23.93 -9.89
CA ILE A 109 -11.74 -22.72 -10.71
C ILE A 109 -13.06 -22.02 -11.03
N ASP A 110 -14.20 -22.69 -10.86
CA ASP A 110 -15.52 -22.07 -11.06
C ASP A 110 -15.81 -21.04 -9.97
N ALA A 111 -15.36 -21.30 -8.73
CA ALA A 111 -15.40 -20.30 -7.66
C ALA A 111 -14.56 -19.06 -8.01
N LEU A 112 -13.44 -19.24 -8.72
CA LEU A 112 -12.58 -18.14 -9.18
C LEU A 112 -13.17 -17.32 -10.33
N ALA A 113 -14.26 -17.81 -10.96
CA ALA A 113 -15.00 -17.09 -11.99
C ALA A 113 -16.10 -16.20 -11.42
N GLN A 114 -16.50 -16.44 -10.17
CA GLN A 114 -17.44 -15.59 -9.45
C GLN A 114 -16.71 -14.35 -8.94
N PRO A 115 -17.45 -13.32 -8.48
CA PRO A 115 -16.84 -12.34 -7.60
C PRO A 115 -16.09 -13.05 -6.46
N LEU A 116 -15.06 -12.44 -5.91
CA LEU A 116 -14.27 -12.98 -4.81
C LEU A 116 -14.20 -11.94 -3.69
N PRO A 117 -13.95 -12.36 -2.44
CA PRO A 117 -13.67 -11.42 -1.36
C PRO A 117 -12.53 -10.45 -1.73
N PRO A 118 -12.59 -9.17 -1.31
CA PRO A 118 -11.70 -8.12 -1.80
C PRO A 118 -10.22 -8.32 -1.43
N TYR A 119 -9.95 -9.10 -0.38
CA TYR A 119 -8.60 -9.49 0.06
C TYR A 119 -7.97 -10.60 -0.78
N ILE A 120 -8.74 -11.26 -1.65
CA ILE A 120 -8.19 -12.11 -2.70
C ILE A 120 -7.89 -11.20 -3.90
N GLY A 121 -6.62 -11.13 -4.29
CA GLY A 121 -6.16 -10.27 -5.38
C GLY A 121 -6.98 -10.43 -6.66
N THR A 122 -7.11 -9.36 -7.45
CA THR A 122 -8.10 -9.35 -8.55
C THR A 122 -7.62 -9.94 -9.88
N LEU A 123 -6.30 -10.11 -10.07
CA LEU A 123 -5.73 -10.66 -11.30
C LEU A 123 -5.30 -12.12 -11.12
N GLY A 124 -4.75 -12.48 -9.96
CA GLY A 124 -4.27 -13.83 -9.66
C GLY A 124 -5.28 -14.94 -9.96
N PRO A 125 -6.52 -14.87 -9.44
CA PRO A 125 -7.58 -15.84 -9.72
C PRO A 125 -7.92 -15.98 -11.20
N ILE A 126 -7.92 -14.87 -11.96
CA ILE A 126 -8.18 -14.86 -13.40
C ILE A 126 -7.04 -15.58 -14.15
N LEU A 127 -5.80 -15.23 -13.83
CA LEU A 127 -4.61 -15.82 -14.45
C LEU A 127 -4.50 -17.32 -14.13
N LEU A 128 -4.74 -17.71 -12.87
CA LEU A 128 -4.74 -19.10 -12.45
C LEU A 128 -5.85 -19.89 -13.14
N ARG A 129 -7.07 -19.35 -13.20
CA ARG A 129 -8.20 -19.98 -13.89
C ARG A 129 -7.88 -20.22 -15.36
N ALA A 130 -7.36 -19.21 -16.06
CA ALA A 130 -6.99 -19.33 -17.47
C ALA A 130 -5.92 -20.41 -17.68
N GLU A 131 -4.90 -20.47 -16.82
CA GLU A 131 -3.84 -21.49 -16.89
C GLU A 131 -4.39 -22.90 -16.62
N VAL A 132 -5.23 -23.10 -15.59
CA VAL A 132 -5.84 -24.40 -15.30
C VAL A 132 -6.73 -24.87 -16.46
N LEU A 133 -7.54 -23.97 -17.03
CA LEU A 133 -8.35 -24.28 -18.23
C LEU A 133 -7.47 -24.70 -19.40
N LEU A 134 -6.40 -23.93 -19.68
CA LEU A 134 -5.46 -24.21 -20.76
C LEU A 134 -4.78 -25.57 -20.59
N ARG A 135 -4.29 -25.89 -19.40
CA ARG A 135 -3.60 -27.15 -19.07
C ARG A 135 -4.52 -28.38 -19.09
N ASN A 136 -5.82 -28.19 -18.90
CA ASN A 136 -6.84 -29.23 -19.07
C ASN A 136 -7.45 -29.28 -20.48
N GLY A 137 -6.83 -28.59 -21.46
CA GLY A 137 -7.26 -28.63 -22.87
C GLY A 137 -8.50 -27.79 -23.21
N GLN A 138 -8.97 -26.97 -22.27
CA GLN A 138 -10.14 -26.09 -22.46
C GLN A 138 -9.74 -24.72 -23.04
N GLN A 139 -9.08 -24.75 -24.19
CA GLN A 139 -8.42 -23.56 -24.77
C GLN A 139 -9.38 -22.40 -25.06
N SER A 140 -10.56 -22.67 -25.62
CA SER A 140 -11.55 -21.62 -25.92
C SER A 140 -12.07 -20.91 -24.67
N LEU A 141 -12.22 -21.64 -23.55
CA LEU A 141 -12.63 -21.07 -22.28
C LEU A 141 -11.51 -20.23 -21.65
N ALA A 142 -10.26 -20.69 -21.77
CA ALA A 142 -9.09 -19.90 -21.34
C ALA A 142 -8.99 -18.59 -22.14
N GLN A 143 -9.20 -18.64 -23.46
CA GLN A 143 -9.22 -17.45 -24.33
C GLN A 143 -10.35 -16.47 -23.95
N ALA A 144 -11.56 -16.98 -23.72
CA ALA A 144 -12.69 -16.16 -23.27
C ALA A 144 -12.40 -15.50 -21.91
N CYS A 145 -11.85 -16.26 -20.95
CA CYS A 145 -11.47 -15.77 -19.63
C CYS A 145 -10.53 -14.56 -19.71
N ILE A 146 -9.49 -14.65 -20.55
CA ILE A 146 -8.53 -13.54 -20.72
C ILE A 146 -9.13 -12.38 -21.52
N ALA A 147 -9.91 -12.65 -22.56
CA ALA A 147 -10.56 -11.60 -23.36
C ALA A 147 -11.55 -10.76 -22.53
N GLU A 148 -12.36 -11.42 -21.69
CA GLU A 148 -13.29 -10.76 -20.76
C GLU A 148 -12.54 -9.91 -19.73
N ALA A 149 -11.44 -10.43 -19.18
CA ALA A 149 -10.59 -9.69 -18.26
C ALA A 149 -9.99 -8.43 -18.90
N ILE A 150 -9.48 -8.53 -20.14
CA ILE A 150 -8.96 -7.37 -20.89
C ILE A 150 -10.08 -6.34 -21.14
N ALA A 151 -11.30 -6.79 -21.46
CA ALA A 151 -12.44 -5.88 -21.67
C ALA A 151 -12.86 -5.15 -20.38
N ALA A 152 -12.76 -5.80 -19.21
CA ALA A 152 -13.15 -5.22 -17.93
C ALA A 152 -12.05 -4.36 -17.28
N LYS A 153 -10.78 -4.77 -17.41
CA LYS A 153 -9.64 -4.19 -16.67
C LYS A 153 -8.64 -3.44 -17.57
N GLY A 154 -8.78 -3.52 -18.89
CA GLY A 154 -7.88 -2.91 -19.86
C GLY A 154 -6.64 -3.75 -20.19
N LEU A 155 -5.72 -3.14 -20.95
CA LEU A 155 -4.50 -3.79 -21.47
C LEU A 155 -3.36 -3.76 -20.43
N GLN A 156 -3.51 -4.53 -19.36
CA GLN A 156 -2.44 -4.73 -18.38
C GLN A 156 -1.39 -5.74 -18.89
N ALA A 157 -0.13 -5.59 -18.49
CA ALA A 157 0.97 -6.42 -18.98
C ALA A 157 0.75 -7.92 -18.71
N ASP A 158 0.32 -8.27 -17.50
CA ASP A 158 -0.04 -9.65 -17.11
C ASP A 158 -1.09 -10.28 -18.04
N LEU A 159 -2.16 -9.54 -18.33
CA LEU A 159 -3.23 -10.02 -19.22
C LEU A 159 -2.75 -10.14 -20.67
N CYS A 160 -1.81 -9.30 -21.10
CA CYS A 160 -1.17 -9.44 -22.41
C CYS A 160 -0.30 -10.70 -22.48
N LEU A 161 0.51 -10.98 -21.44
CA LEU A 161 1.31 -12.20 -21.37
C LEU A 161 0.42 -13.45 -21.31
N ALA A 162 -0.67 -13.41 -20.53
CA ALA A 162 -1.67 -14.48 -20.51
C ALA A 162 -2.38 -14.66 -21.86
N ALA A 163 -2.66 -13.57 -22.59
CA ALA A 163 -3.20 -13.62 -23.95
C ALA A 163 -2.23 -14.32 -24.93
N ALA A 164 -0.93 -14.13 -24.75
CA ALA A 164 0.10 -14.87 -25.48
C ALA A 164 0.12 -16.36 -25.12
N ASN A 165 -0.14 -16.73 -23.86
CA ASN A 165 -0.22 -18.12 -23.40
C ASN A 165 -1.45 -18.87 -23.94
N VAL A 166 -2.64 -18.29 -23.86
CA VAL A 166 -3.88 -18.94 -24.37
C VAL A 166 -3.92 -19.03 -25.90
N SER A 167 -2.97 -18.36 -26.55
CA SER A 167 -2.63 -18.49 -27.96
C SER A 167 -1.54 -19.56 -28.21
N LEU A 168 -1.17 -20.40 -27.26
CA LEU A 168 -0.32 -21.57 -27.54
C LEU A 168 -1.19 -22.70 -28.11
N ALA A 169 -0.59 -23.53 -28.97
CA ALA A 169 -1.30 -24.71 -29.47
C ALA A 169 -1.41 -25.75 -28.34
N THR A 170 -2.63 -26.20 -28.05
CA THR A 170 -2.83 -27.34 -27.13
C THR A 170 -2.64 -28.67 -27.86
N LYS A 171 -2.19 -29.70 -27.15
CA LYS A 171 -2.01 -31.05 -27.71
C LYS A 171 -3.32 -31.52 -28.37
N GLY A 172 -3.30 -31.69 -29.69
CA GLY A 172 -4.46 -32.15 -30.48
C GLY A 172 -5.08 -31.11 -31.42
N THR A 173 -4.63 -29.85 -31.40
CA THR A 173 -5.09 -28.81 -32.34
C THR A 173 -4.26 -28.77 -33.62
N GLN A 174 -4.92 -28.70 -34.79
CA GLN A 174 -4.26 -28.72 -36.12
C GLN A 174 -3.78 -27.34 -36.61
N HIS A 175 -4.04 -26.25 -35.88
CA HIS A 175 -3.64 -24.90 -36.27
C HIS A 175 -2.86 -24.23 -35.14
N GLN A 176 -1.56 -24.02 -35.36
CA GLN A 176 -0.77 -23.11 -34.55
C GLN A 176 -1.16 -21.67 -34.92
N PRO A 177 -1.53 -20.82 -33.96
CA PRO A 177 -1.76 -19.41 -34.26
C PRO A 177 -0.47 -18.74 -34.73
N PRO A 178 -0.55 -17.72 -35.59
CA PRO A 178 0.64 -17.08 -36.15
C PRO A 178 1.54 -16.52 -35.05
N ALA A 179 2.86 -16.74 -35.17
CA ALA A 179 3.87 -16.13 -34.29
C ALA A 179 3.67 -14.61 -34.13
N ALA A 180 3.19 -13.94 -35.18
CA ALA A 180 2.85 -12.52 -35.17
C ALA A 180 1.81 -12.13 -34.09
N MET A 181 0.83 -13.00 -33.80
CA MET A 181 -0.19 -12.72 -32.78
C MET A 181 0.37 -12.79 -31.37
N ARG A 182 1.23 -13.79 -31.10
CA ARG A 182 1.90 -13.91 -29.79
C ARG A 182 2.91 -12.78 -29.57
N LEU A 183 3.68 -12.43 -30.62
CA LEU A 183 4.57 -11.26 -30.60
C LEU A 183 3.81 -9.95 -30.40
N PHE A 184 2.62 -9.81 -31.00
CA PHE A 184 1.77 -8.64 -30.76
C PHE A 184 1.46 -8.48 -29.27
N TRP A 185 1.01 -9.53 -28.60
CA TRP A 185 0.68 -9.47 -27.17
C TRP A 185 1.90 -9.20 -26.29
N LEU A 186 3.03 -9.87 -26.57
CA LEU A 186 4.29 -9.61 -25.87
C LEU A 186 4.72 -8.14 -26.03
N ASN A 187 4.65 -7.58 -27.23
CA ASN A 187 4.95 -6.18 -27.48
C ASN A 187 3.96 -5.21 -26.84
N ARG A 188 2.68 -5.60 -26.69
CA ARG A 188 1.70 -4.80 -25.95
C ARG A 188 2.06 -4.71 -24.46
N ALA A 189 2.54 -5.79 -23.86
CA ALA A 189 3.03 -5.78 -22.48
C ALA A 189 4.20 -4.80 -22.30
N LEU A 190 5.11 -4.72 -23.29
CA LEU A 190 6.28 -3.84 -23.27
C LEU A 190 5.97 -2.37 -23.61
N ALA A 191 4.96 -2.12 -24.45
CA ALA A 191 4.63 -0.79 -24.97
C ALA A 191 4.19 0.22 -23.88
N ALA A 192 3.61 -0.26 -22.77
CA ALA A 192 3.21 0.60 -21.65
C ALA A 192 4.39 1.38 -21.04
N ALA A 193 5.62 0.89 -21.22
CA ALA A 193 6.85 1.49 -20.73
C ALA A 193 7.74 2.08 -21.84
N ASP A 194 7.20 2.27 -23.05
CA ASP A 194 7.94 2.81 -24.21
C ASP A 194 9.22 2.02 -24.53
N LEU A 195 9.15 0.69 -24.38
CA LEU A 195 10.25 -0.22 -24.68
C LEU A 195 10.26 -0.61 -26.16
N ALA A 196 11.46 -0.81 -26.70
CA ALA A 196 11.67 -1.30 -28.04
C ALA A 196 10.94 -2.64 -28.26
N PRO A 197 10.20 -2.79 -29.37
CA PRO A 197 9.47 -4.03 -29.60
C PRO A 197 10.43 -5.19 -29.87
N VAL A 198 10.07 -6.36 -29.35
CA VAL A 198 10.70 -7.64 -29.67
C VAL A 198 10.20 -8.20 -30.99
N ALA A 199 11.09 -8.90 -31.68
CA ALA A 199 10.87 -9.56 -32.96
C ALA A 199 11.67 -10.87 -33.02
N LEU A 200 11.44 -11.66 -34.08
CA LEU A 200 12.26 -12.83 -34.36
C LEU A 200 13.65 -12.41 -34.85
N ARG A 201 14.69 -13.11 -34.39
CA ARG A 201 16.07 -12.98 -34.90
C ARG A 201 16.17 -13.57 -36.30
N ASP A 202 15.68 -14.79 -36.46
CA ASP A 202 15.47 -15.44 -37.75
C ASP A 202 13.97 -15.54 -38.03
N PRO A 203 13.44 -14.80 -39.03
CA PRO A 203 12.03 -14.87 -39.42
C PRO A 203 11.59 -16.25 -39.92
N ALA A 204 12.51 -17.12 -40.34
CA ALA A 204 12.22 -18.47 -40.81
C ALA A 204 12.13 -19.50 -39.66
N ALA A 205 12.64 -19.16 -38.47
CA ALA A 205 12.62 -20.03 -37.30
C ALA A 205 11.39 -19.76 -36.41
N ALA A 206 11.07 -20.73 -35.54
CA ALA A 206 9.93 -20.64 -34.64
C ALA A 206 10.08 -19.49 -33.61
N LEU A 207 8.95 -19.01 -33.09
CA LEU A 207 8.94 -18.07 -31.96
C LEU A 207 9.29 -18.82 -30.68
N THR A 208 10.56 -18.71 -30.28
CA THR A 208 11.11 -19.26 -29.04
C THR A 208 11.92 -18.18 -28.33
N LEU A 209 12.20 -18.40 -27.03
CA LEU A 209 13.07 -17.51 -26.25
C LEU A 209 14.45 -17.33 -26.92
N ASP A 210 14.97 -18.39 -27.53
CA ASP A 210 16.28 -18.41 -28.23
C ASP A 210 16.30 -17.67 -29.57
N ASN A 211 15.12 -17.36 -30.11
CA ASN A 211 14.94 -16.63 -31.36
C ASN A 211 14.39 -15.21 -31.15
N LEU A 212 14.38 -14.69 -29.91
CA LEU A 212 13.98 -13.31 -29.62
C LEU A 212 15.12 -12.31 -29.81
N GLN A 213 14.79 -11.17 -30.41
CA GLN A 213 15.65 -9.98 -30.44
C GLN A 213 14.81 -8.71 -30.26
N ALA A 214 15.45 -7.62 -29.84
CA ALA A 214 14.90 -6.28 -29.93
C ALA A 214 16.01 -5.31 -30.35
N ALA A 215 15.67 -4.30 -31.13
CA ALA A 215 16.62 -3.30 -31.58
C ALA A 215 16.47 -2.03 -30.75
N SER A 216 17.52 -1.66 -30.01
CA SER A 216 17.62 -0.37 -29.34
C SER A 216 18.99 0.24 -29.63
N THR A 217 19.04 1.56 -29.82
CA THR A 217 20.29 2.26 -30.14
C THR A 217 20.86 2.91 -28.87
N ALA A 218 22.18 2.82 -28.71
CA ALA A 218 22.86 3.52 -27.64
C ALA A 218 22.68 5.04 -27.82
N LYS A 219 22.06 5.69 -26.82
CA LYS A 219 21.85 7.14 -26.83
C LYS A 219 23.11 7.93 -26.46
N VAL A 220 24.08 7.27 -25.82
CA VAL A 220 25.31 7.87 -25.29
C VAL A 220 26.51 7.03 -25.74
N PRO A 221 27.63 7.64 -26.18
CA PRO A 221 28.85 6.90 -26.52
C PRO A 221 29.42 6.12 -25.32
N PRO A 222 29.99 4.92 -25.53
CA PRO A 222 30.52 4.10 -24.43
C PRO A 222 31.55 4.83 -23.55
N GLN A 223 32.39 5.70 -24.10
CA GLN A 223 33.42 6.42 -23.35
C GLN A 223 32.85 7.43 -22.33
N ALA A 224 31.59 7.84 -22.50
CA ALA A 224 30.89 8.74 -21.60
C ALA A 224 29.99 8.00 -20.58
N GLN A 225 29.96 6.67 -20.66
CA GLN A 225 29.19 5.80 -19.76
C GLN A 225 30.13 5.20 -18.70
N PRO A 226 29.76 5.17 -17.40
CA PRO A 226 30.43 4.28 -16.46
C PRO A 226 30.31 2.82 -16.88
N LYS A 227 31.35 2.05 -16.64
CA LYS A 227 31.40 0.63 -17.02
C LYS A 227 30.48 -0.18 -16.11
N ILE A 228 29.73 -1.12 -16.69
CA ILE A 228 28.92 -2.11 -15.95
C ILE A 228 29.59 -3.48 -16.08
N SER A 229 29.84 -4.15 -14.95
CA SER A 229 30.25 -5.56 -14.94
C SER A 229 29.03 -6.45 -14.77
N VAL A 230 28.66 -7.18 -15.82
CA VAL A 230 27.63 -8.21 -15.74
C VAL A 230 28.28 -9.49 -15.20
N ILE A 231 27.73 -10.01 -14.11
CA ILE A 231 28.19 -11.22 -13.45
C ILE A 231 27.30 -12.38 -13.90
N MET A 232 27.90 -13.39 -14.54
CA MET A 232 27.18 -14.55 -15.08
C MET A 232 27.85 -15.85 -14.60
N PRO A 233 27.35 -16.50 -13.54
CA PRO A 233 27.76 -17.87 -13.22
C PRO A 233 27.24 -18.84 -14.29
N ALA A 234 28.06 -19.80 -14.70
CA ALA A 234 27.70 -20.80 -15.69
C ALA A 234 28.15 -22.20 -15.24
N PHE A 235 27.27 -23.19 -15.34
CA PHE A 235 27.60 -24.60 -15.14
C PHE A 235 26.70 -25.45 -16.04
N ASN A 236 27.29 -26.16 -16.98
CA ASN A 236 26.58 -26.96 -17.98
C ASN A 236 25.44 -26.19 -18.69
N ALA A 237 25.79 -25.01 -19.23
CA ALA A 237 24.87 -24.05 -19.83
C ALA A 237 24.93 -24.04 -21.38
N GLU A 238 25.55 -25.04 -22.02
CA GLU A 238 25.78 -25.09 -23.48
C GLU A 238 24.53 -24.73 -24.30
N ALA A 239 23.37 -25.25 -23.90
CA ALA A 239 22.12 -25.10 -24.63
C ALA A 239 21.54 -23.66 -24.64
N PHE A 240 21.89 -22.81 -23.66
CA PHE A 240 21.19 -21.55 -23.42
C PHE A 240 22.12 -20.33 -23.30
N ILE A 241 23.42 -20.55 -23.05
CA ILE A 241 24.41 -19.48 -22.82
C ILE A 241 24.48 -18.47 -23.96
N GLU A 242 24.29 -18.93 -25.20
CA GLU A 242 24.29 -18.05 -26.37
C GLU A 242 23.13 -17.05 -26.35
N THR A 243 21.92 -17.49 -25.94
CA THR A 243 20.74 -16.62 -25.83
C THR A 243 20.96 -15.52 -24.80
N ALA A 244 21.49 -15.88 -23.63
CA ALA A 244 21.80 -14.92 -22.58
C ALA A 244 22.87 -13.91 -23.04
N LEU A 245 23.99 -14.40 -23.57
CA LEU A 245 25.09 -13.54 -24.02
C LEU A 245 24.66 -12.60 -25.15
N ARG A 246 23.96 -13.09 -26.18
CA ARG A 246 23.49 -12.23 -27.28
C ARG A 246 22.54 -11.14 -26.80
N SER A 247 21.64 -11.43 -25.84
CA SER A 247 20.74 -10.41 -25.27
C SER A 247 21.48 -9.34 -24.46
N LEU A 248 22.58 -9.71 -23.80
CA LEU A 248 23.48 -8.78 -23.09
C LEU A 248 24.35 -7.96 -24.04
N LEU A 249 24.82 -8.55 -25.14
CA LEU A 249 25.58 -7.82 -26.16
C LEU A 249 24.72 -6.77 -26.89
N ALA A 250 23.40 -6.99 -26.95
CA ALA A 250 22.41 -6.11 -27.55
C ALA A 250 21.97 -4.93 -26.66
N GLN A 251 22.52 -4.79 -25.44
CA GLN A 251 22.12 -3.71 -24.54
C GLN A 251 22.42 -2.31 -25.11
N SER A 252 21.50 -1.36 -24.91
CA SER A 252 21.67 0.05 -25.29
C SER A 252 22.78 0.74 -24.48
N TRP A 253 23.08 0.22 -23.29
CA TRP A 253 24.30 0.54 -22.55
C TRP A 253 25.46 -0.26 -23.11
N SER A 254 26.42 0.39 -23.77
CA SER A 254 27.46 -0.30 -24.54
C SER A 254 28.79 -0.44 -23.79
N ASN A 255 29.06 0.40 -22.79
CA ASN A 255 30.23 0.25 -21.92
C ASN A 255 29.98 -0.80 -20.83
N LEU A 256 30.08 -2.08 -21.21
CA LEU A 256 29.94 -3.20 -20.29
C LEU A 256 31.03 -4.25 -20.51
N GLU A 257 31.27 -5.05 -19.48
CA GLU A 257 31.96 -6.35 -19.57
C GLU A 257 31.04 -7.44 -19.04
N ILE A 258 31.11 -8.62 -19.64
CA ILE A 258 30.34 -9.80 -19.24
C ILE A 258 31.31 -10.82 -18.68
N LEU A 259 31.34 -10.94 -17.36
CA LEU A 259 32.19 -11.87 -16.64
C LEU A 259 31.46 -13.21 -16.51
N VAL A 260 31.74 -14.10 -17.46
CA VAL A 260 31.21 -15.47 -17.43
C VAL A 260 32.13 -16.32 -16.58
N VAL A 261 31.63 -16.81 -15.45
CA VAL A 261 32.39 -17.68 -14.55
C VAL A 261 31.91 -19.11 -14.74
N ASP A 262 32.70 -19.89 -15.46
CA ASP A 262 32.49 -21.33 -15.61
C ASP A 262 32.86 -22.04 -14.29
N ASP A 263 31.88 -22.71 -13.71
CA ASP A 263 31.97 -23.43 -12.44
C ASP A 263 32.29 -24.91 -12.66
N CYS A 264 33.28 -25.18 -13.52
CA CYS A 264 33.78 -26.50 -13.91
C CYS A 264 32.76 -27.31 -14.74
N SER A 265 32.27 -26.73 -15.85
CA SER A 265 31.35 -27.43 -16.76
C SER A 265 32.00 -28.64 -17.43
N SER A 266 31.18 -29.66 -17.70
CA SER A 266 31.56 -30.89 -18.41
C SER A 266 31.04 -30.96 -19.85
N ASP A 267 30.19 -30.01 -20.25
CA ASP A 267 29.64 -29.87 -21.61
C ASP A 267 30.43 -28.80 -22.42
N ALA A 268 29.91 -28.39 -23.59
CA ALA A 268 30.60 -27.44 -24.44
C ALA A 268 30.46 -25.96 -24.00
N THR A 269 30.00 -25.66 -22.78
CA THR A 269 29.81 -24.29 -22.28
C THR A 269 31.05 -23.42 -22.47
N VAL A 270 32.23 -23.91 -22.04
CA VAL A 270 33.52 -23.21 -22.15
C VAL A 270 33.86 -22.91 -23.61
N GLU A 271 33.63 -23.88 -24.51
CA GLU A 271 33.92 -23.75 -25.94
C GLU A 271 33.01 -22.69 -26.58
N ARG A 272 31.70 -22.74 -26.30
CA ARG A 272 30.71 -21.75 -26.79
C ARG A 272 31.04 -20.34 -26.34
N VAL A 273 31.34 -20.15 -25.05
CA VAL A 273 31.71 -18.82 -24.51
C VAL A 273 33.01 -18.32 -25.13
N SER A 274 34.00 -19.21 -25.31
CA SER A 274 35.28 -18.86 -25.94
C SER A 274 35.14 -18.46 -27.41
N GLU A 275 34.18 -19.04 -28.13
CA GLU A 275 33.83 -18.62 -29.49
C GLU A 275 33.24 -17.21 -29.51
N LEU A 276 32.25 -16.94 -28.68
CA LEU A 276 31.62 -15.62 -28.59
C LEU A 276 32.60 -14.54 -28.08
N ALA A 277 33.51 -14.88 -27.17
CA ALA A 277 34.56 -13.97 -26.70
C ALA A 277 35.59 -13.61 -27.77
N ARG A 278 35.79 -14.48 -28.79
CA ARG A 278 36.58 -14.15 -29.97
C ARG A 278 35.86 -13.19 -30.91
N GLU A 279 34.54 -13.18 -30.90
CA GLU A 279 33.70 -12.28 -31.69
C GLU A 279 33.51 -10.90 -31.01
N ASP A 280 33.35 -10.87 -29.69
CA ASP A 280 33.14 -9.65 -28.92
C ASP A 280 33.99 -9.62 -27.64
N ALA A 281 34.93 -8.67 -27.60
CA ALA A 281 35.90 -8.52 -26.51
C ALA A 281 35.29 -8.11 -25.16
N ARG A 282 33.98 -7.79 -25.11
CA ARG A 282 33.28 -7.52 -23.85
C ARG A 282 33.07 -8.79 -23.02
N ILE A 283 33.11 -9.98 -23.63
CA ILE A 283 32.95 -11.26 -22.93
C ILE A 283 34.29 -11.71 -22.35
N VAL A 284 34.32 -11.97 -21.05
CA VAL A 284 35.48 -12.46 -20.31
C VAL A 284 35.11 -13.78 -19.65
N LEU A 285 35.78 -14.86 -20.06
CA LEU A 285 35.63 -16.19 -19.48
C LEU A 285 36.61 -16.38 -18.32
N LEU A 286 36.08 -16.74 -17.15
CA LEU A 286 36.85 -17.12 -15.96
C LEU A 286 36.49 -18.57 -15.63
N GLN A 287 37.48 -19.45 -15.49
CA GLN A 287 37.26 -20.87 -15.23
C GLN A 287 37.67 -21.24 -13.81
N GLN A 288 36.78 -21.91 -13.07
CA GLN A 288 37.09 -22.45 -11.77
C GLN A 288 37.60 -23.89 -11.88
N PRO A 289 38.64 -24.27 -11.10
CA PRO A 289 39.21 -25.62 -11.17
C PRO A 289 38.32 -26.70 -10.54
N VAL A 290 37.34 -26.29 -9.74
CA VAL A 290 36.38 -27.15 -9.05
C VAL A 290 35.03 -26.44 -8.97
N ASN A 291 33.94 -27.22 -8.98
CA ASN A 291 32.58 -26.68 -8.88
C ASN A 291 32.30 -26.20 -7.45
N ARG A 292 32.21 -24.87 -7.27
CA ARG A 292 31.98 -24.18 -5.98
C ARG A 292 30.60 -23.55 -5.87
N GLY A 293 29.84 -23.50 -6.95
CA GLY A 293 28.47 -23.01 -7.03
C GLY A 293 28.31 -21.57 -7.47
N ALA A 294 27.05 -21.22 -7.78
CA ALA A 294 26.69 -19.94 -8.38
C ALA A 294 27.15 -18.73 -7.55
N TYR A 295 27.00 -18.75 -6.22
CA TYR A 295 27.43 -17.62 -5.39
C TYR A 295 28.95 -17.50 -5.24
N ALA A 296 29.67 -18.62 -5.19
CA ALA A 296 31.14 -18.62 -5.24
C ALA A 296 31.67 -18.13 -6.61
N ALA A 297 30.99 -18.51 -7.69
CA ALA A 297 31.24 -18.01 -9.03
C ALA A 297 30.96 -16.49 -9.12
N ARG A 298 29.85 -15.99 -8.54
CA ARG A 298 29.55 -14.55 -8.43
C ARG A 298 30.62 -13.79 -7.62
N ASN A 299 31.08 -14.34 -6.51
CA ASN A 299 32.19 -13.78 -5.73
C ASN A 299 33.50 -13.75 -6.52
N THR A 300 33.78 -14.77 -7.34
CA THR A 300 34.93 -14.81 -8.24
C THR A 300 34.82 -13.72 -9.31
N ALA A 301 33.64 -13.51 -9.90
CA ALA A 301 33.40 -12.42 -10.84
C ALA A 301 33.56 -11.04 -10.17
N LEU A 302 33.04 -10.86 -8.95
CA LEU A 302 33.14 -9.60 -8.20
C LEU A 302 34.60 -9.18 -7.95
N LYS A 303 35.50 -10.16 -7.72
CA LYS A 303 36.95 -9.92 -7.60
C LYS A 303 37.56 -9.38 -8.90
N HIS A 304 37.04 -9.80 -10.05
CA HIS A 304 37.51 -9.38 -11.38
C HIS A 304 36.77 -8.16 -11.95
N ALA A 305 35.61 -7.79 -11.39
CA ALA A 305 34.79 -6.68 -11.86
C ALA A 305 35.57 -5.36 -11.88
N THR A 306 35.55 -4.66 -13.01
CA THR A 306 36.17 -3.33 -13.19
C THR A 306 35.12 -2.22 -13.35
N GLY A 307 33.85 -2.59 -13.41
CA GLY A 307 32.71 -1.68 -13.53
C GLY A 307 32.44 -0.88 -12.27
N THR A 308 31.86 0.31 -12.46
CA THR A 308 31.27 1.11 -11.39
C THR A 308 30.06 0.41 -10.79
N PHE A 309 29.30 -0.28 -11.64
CA PHE A 309 28.14 -1.07 -11.24
C PHE A 309 28.39 -2.56 -11.53
N VAL A 310 27.83 -3.41 -10.69
CA VAL A 310 27.73 -4.85 -10.92
C VAL A 310 26.26 -5.22 -11.07
N VAL A 311 25.95 -6.15 -11.96
CA VAL A 311 24.60 -6.66 -12.14
C VAL A 311 24.64 -8.15 -12.39
N ASN A 312 23.76 -8.89 -11.74
CA ASN A 312 23.66 -10.33 -11.93
C ASN A 312 22.85 -10.65 -13.20
N HIS A 313 23.22 -11.73 -13.87
CA HIS A 313 22.43 -12.30 -14.96
C HIS A 313 22.67 -13.81 -15.04
N ASP A 314 21.61 -14.61 -15.03
CA ASP A 314 21.74 -16.07 -15.11
C ASP A 314 22.03 -16.51 -16.55
N SER A 315 22.71 -17.65 -16.71
CA SER A 315 23.27 -18.10 -18.00
C SER A 315 22.24 -18.53 -19.05
N ASP A 316 20.95 -18.56 -18.71
CA ASP A 316 19.87 -19.09 -19.53
C ASP A 316 18.71 -18.10 -19.75
N ASP A 317 18.77 -16.94 -19.10
CA ASP A 317 17.79 -15.87 -19.17
C ASP A 317 17.95 -14.97 -20.42
N TRP A 318 16.91 -14.25 -20.79
CA TRP A 318 16.96 -13.21 -21.82
C TRP A 318 16.74 -11.82 -21.22
N SER A 319 17.59 -10.85 -21.57
CA SER A 319 17.51 -9.47 -21.08
C SER A 319 17.08 -8.49 -22.17
N HIS A 320 16.07 -7.67 -21.86
CA HIS A 320 15.61 -6.63 -22.76
C HIS A 320 16.73 -5.61 -23.05
N PRO A 321 16.95 -5.14 -24.30
CA PRO A 321 18.06 -4.24 -24.67
C PRO A 321 18.19 -2.97 -23.83
N GLN A 322 17.08 -2.42 -23.33
CA GLN A 322 17.09 -1.18 -22.54
C GLN A 322 17.28 -1.41 -21.03
N ARG A 323 17.41 -2.66 -20.57
CA ARG A 323 17.44 -2.99 -19.14
C ARG A 323 18.59 -2.28 -18.42
N LEU A 324 19.83 -2.46 -18.88
CA LEU A 324 21.00 -1.91 -18.18
C LEU A 324 21.00 -0.38 -18.16
N GLU A 325 20.55 0.26 -19.23
CA GLU A 325 20.39 1.71 -19.29
C GLU A 325 19.35 2.21 -18.27
N LEU A 326 18.19 1.56 -18.20
CA LEU A 326 17.13 1.90 -17.25
C LEU A 326 17.58 1.70 -15.79
N MET A 327 18.40 0.69 -15.53
CA MET A 327 18.94 0.37 -14.22
C MET A 327 20.06 1.30 -13.75
N ALA A 328 21.00 1.63 -14.64
CA ALA A 328 22.14 2.50 -14.31
C ALA A 328 21.72 3.96 -14.17
N THR A 329 20.72 4.39 -14.93
CA THR A 329 20.28 5.80 -15.00
C THR A 329 19.93 6.38 -13.62
N PRO A 330 19.06 5.75 -12.79
CA PRO A 330 18.79 6.22 -11.43
C PRO A 330 20.01 6.21 -10.50
N LEU A 331 20.90 5.22 -10.61
CA LEU A 331 22.12 5.13 -9.79
C LEU A 331 23.12 6.25 -10.13
N LEU A 332 23.18 6.68 -11.38
CA LEU A 332 24.02 7.81 -11.77
C LEU A 332 23.49 9.14 -11.28
N GLN A 333 22.17 9.21 -11.14
CA GLN A 333 21.47 10.41 -10.76
C GLN A 333 21.48 10.53 -9.24
N ASN A 334 21.19 9.45 -8.51
CA ASN A 334 21.17 9.42 -7.04
C ASN A 334 22.41 8.76 -6.46
N PRO A 335 23.36 9.52 -5.90
CA PRO A 335 24.43 8.95 -5.08
C PRO A 335 23.93 8.13 -3.89
N GLY A 336 22.76 8.47 -3.33
CA GLY A 336 22.13 7.75 -2.21
C GLY A 336 21.47 6.43 -2.58
N LEU A 337 21.27 6.12 -3.87
CA LEU A 337 20.88 4.76 -4.27
C LEU A 337 22.12 3.87 -4.34
N VAL A 338 22.03 2.69 -3.74
CA VAL A 338 23.06 1.65 -3.77
C VAL A 338 22.70 0.52 -4.73
N GLY A 339 21.42 0.38 -5.09
CA GLY A 339 20.99 -0.59 -6.10
C GLY A 339 19.64 -0.29 -6.74
N THR A 340 19.39 -0.92 -7.89
CA THR A 340 18.13 -0.89 -8.62
C THR A 340 17.69 -2.32 -8.96
N LEU A 341 16.38 -2.58 -8.86
CA LEU A 341 15.77 -3.88 -9.13
C LEU A 341 14.88 -3.77 -10.37
N ALA A 342 15.05 -4.74 -11.26
CA ALA A 342 14.14 -4.96 -12.38
C ALA A 342 13.13 -6.07 -12.01
N GLU A 343 12.01 -6.07 -12.70
CA GLU A 343 11.06 -7.19 -12.66
C GLU A 343 11.30 -8.14 -13.84
N TRP A 344 10.96 -9.40 -13.63
CA TRP A 344 11.05 -10.46 -14.62
C TRP A 344 9.70 -11.14 -14.82
N VAL A 345 9.61 -11.94 -15.88
CA VAL A 345 8.59 -12.98 -16.02
C VAL A 345 9.31 -14.29 -16.29
N ARG A 346 8.83 -15.43 -15.76
CA ARG A 346 9.40 -16.73 -16.11
C ARG A 346 8.71 -17.29 -17.34
N ALA A 347 9.47 -17.95 -18.21
CA ALA A 347 8.91 -18.64 -19.37
C ALA A 347 9.69 -19.90 -19.73
N ASP A 348 9.02 -20.87 -20.33
CA ASP A 348 9.72 -21.96 -21.02
C ASP A 348 10.26 -21.50 -22.39
N THR A 349 10.91 -22.42 -23.11
CA THR A 349 11.48 -22.15 -24.43
C THR A 349 10.44 -21.67 -25.45
N GLU A 350 9.18 -22.09 -25.32
CA GLU A 350 8.09 -21.70 -26.22
C GLU A 350 7.45 -20.36 -25.84
N LEU A 351 7.99 -19.68 -24.82
CA LEU A 351 7.43 -18.46 -24.24
C LEU A 351 6.05 -18.68 -23.59
N HIS A 352 5.85 -19.84 -22.95
CA HIS A 352 4.74 -20.00 -22.00
C HIS A 352 5.11 -19.33 -20.68
N PHE A 353 4.53 -18.16 -20.43
CA PHE A 353 4.79 -17.36 -19.23
C PHE A 353 4.13 -17.96 -17.99
N GLN A 354 4.86 -18.07 -16.89
CA GLN A 354 4.39 -18.71 -15.65
C GLN A 354 5.07 -18.13 -14.41
N CYS A 355 4.55 -18.49 -13.24
CA CYS A 355 5.13 -18.19 -11.92
C CYS A 355 5.08 -19.47 -11.06
N TRP A 356 5.86 -19.54 -9.97
CA TRP A 356 5.88 -20.74 -9.11
C TRP A 356 4.58 -20.93 -8.34
N ARG A 357 3.99 -19.83 -7.87
CA ARG A 357 2.70 -19.79 -7.20
C ARG A 357 2.02 -18.51 -7.62
N MET A 358 0.84 -18.65 -8.23
CA MET A 358 0.06 -17.49 -8.63
C MET A 358 -0.44 -16.77 -7.37
N GLU A 359 0.02 -15.54 -7.17
CA GLU A 359 -0.52 -14.64 -6.15
C GLU A 359 -1.44 -13.61 -6.82
N ASN A 360 -0.86 -12.63 -7.51
CA ASN A 360 -1.62 -11.60 -8.21
C ASN A 360 -1.05 -11.23 -9.59
N SER A 361 0.18 -11.63 -9.93
CA SER A 361 0.86 -11.26 -11.17
C SER A 361 1.77 -12.41 -11.66
N LEU A 362 1.98 -12.49 -12.97
CA LEU A 362 3.03 -13.30 -13.63
C LEU A 362 4.39 -12.60 -13.57
N ILE A 363 4.39 -11.28 -13.38
CA ILE A 363 5.57 -10.42 -13.37
C ILE A 363 5.97 -10.19 -11.91
N GLU A 364 7.21 -10.51 -11.57
CA GLU A 364 7.69 -10.50 -10.18
C GLU A 364 9.01 -9.72 -10.06
N PRO A 365 9.27 -9.07 -8.91
CA PRO A 365 10.58 -8.51 -8.63
C PRO A 365 11.69 -9.55 -8.67
N SER A 366 12.76 -9.26 -9.40
CA SER A 366 13.88 -10.17 -9.57
C SER A 366 15.05 -9.75 -8.68
N VAL A 367 15.15 -10.36 -7.51
CA VAL A 367 16.30 -10.14 -6.61
C VAL A 367 17.61 -10.65 -7.21
N SER A 368 17.54 -11.66 -8.10
CA SER A 368 18.71 -12.21 -8.79
C SER A 368 19.21 -11.35 -9.96
N THR A 369 18.52 -10.27 -10.34
CA THR A 369 18.97 -9.37 -11.42
C THR A 369 19.22 -7.94 -10.95
N ILE A 370 19.37 -7.75 -9.64
CA ILE A 370 19.69 -6.45 -9.04
C ILE A 370 21.00 -5.87 -9.59
N MET A 371 20.98 -4.59 -9.95
CA MET A 371 22.18 -3.81 -10.27
C MET A 371 22.59 -3.04 -9.02
N MET A 372 23.85 -3.11 -8.64
CA MET A 372 24.37 -2.54 -7.41
C MET A 372 25.66 -1.77 -7.69
N ARG A 373 25.98 -0.80 -6.83
CA ARG A 373 27.32 -0.20 -6.83
C ARG A 373 28.36 -1.26 -6.45
N CYS A 374 29.43 -1.36 -7.24
CA CYS A 374 30.42 -2.42 -7.07
C CYS A 374 31.16 -2.32 -5.72
N ASP A 375 31.43 -1.10 -5.27
CA ASP A 375 32.06 -0.81 -3.98
C ASP A 375 31.20 -1.24 -2.78
N ALA A 376 29.89 -0.94 -2.80
CA ALA A 376 28.97 -1.34 -1.74
C ALA A 376 28.91 -2.87 -1.56
N VAL A 377 28.87 -3.63 -2.67
CA VAL A 377 28.89 -5.10 -2.62
C VAL A 377 30.23 -5.63 -2.08
N ARG A 378 31.36 -4.98 -2.44
CA ARG A 378 32.69 -5.34 -1.94
C ARG A 378 32.89 -5.02 -0.46
N GLU A 379 32.34 -3.90 0.00
CA GLU A 379 32.35 -3.51 1.40
C GLU A 379 31.69 -4.57 2.27
N LEU A 380 30.54 -5.09 1.83
CA LEU A 380 29.82 -6.18 2.48
C LEU A 380 30.42 -7.58 2.24
N GLY A 381 31.44 -7.70 1.38
CA GLY A 381 32.13 -8.99 1.15
C GLY A 381 31.44 -9.94 0.17
N GLY A 382 30.52 -9.45 -0.65
CA GLY A 382 29.84 -10.26 -1.68
C GLY A 382 28.72 -11.15 -1.12
N TRP A 383 28.43 -12.24 -1.83
CA TRP A 383 27.36 -13.18 -1.50
C TRP A 383 27.85 -14.26 -0.54
N ASP A 384 26.95 -14.75 0.32
CA ASP A 384 27.21 -15.98 1.07
C ASP A 384 27.25 -17.20 0.12
N GLU A 385 28.26 -18.06 0.28
CA GLU A 385 28.52 -19.21 -0.60
C GLU A 385 27.63 -20.44 -0.26
N VAL A 386 26.32 -20.20 -0.13
CA VAL A 386 25.29 -21.23 0.00
C VAL A 386 24.80 -21.72 -1.36
N ARG A 387 23.83 -22.64 -1.41
CA ARG A 387 23.26 -23.12 -2.69
C ARG A 387 22.11 -22.27 -3.23
N VAL A 388 21.35 -21.58 -2.37
CA VAL A 388 20.16 -20.80 -2.73
C VAL A 388 19.99 -19.61 -1.77
N ALA A 389 19.16 -18.63 -2.14
CA ALA A 389 18.71 -17.50 -1.30
C ALA A 389 19.76 -16.42 -0.91
N ALA A 390 21.03 -16.55 -1.28
CA ALA A 390 22.04 -15.54 -0.92
C ALA A 390 21.83 -14.18 -1.62
N ASP A 391 21.09 -14.13 -2.73
CA ASP A 391 20.70 -12.83 -3.35
C ASP A 391 19.77 -12.03 -2.42
N HIS A 392 18.84 -12.72 -1.76
CA HIS A 392 17.92 -12.11 -0.80
C HIS A 392 18.68 -11.62 0.44
N GLU A 393 19.59 -12.45 0.93
CA GLU A 393 20.45 -12.13 2.08
C GLU A 393 21.33 -10.90 1.81
N LEU A 394 22.01 -10.82 0.65
CA LEU A 394 22.81 -9.65 0.30
C LEU A 394 21.96 -8.38 0.19
N ARG A 395 20.75 -8.50 -0.38
CA ARG A 395 19.80 -7.38 -0.45
C ARG A 395 19.44 -6.88 0.94
N GLN A 396 19.13 -7.78 1.88
CA GLN A 396 18.82 -7.43 3.27
C GLN A 396 20.01 -6.71 3.94
N ARG A 397 21.25 -7.14 3.71
CA ARG A 397 22.43 -6.43 4.22
C ARG A 397 22.59 -5.02 3.64
N LEU A 398 22.35 -4.85 2.34
CA LEU A 398 22.38 -3.52 1.71
C LEU A 398 21.32 -2.60 2.31
N GLN A 399 20.09 -3.09 2.53
CA GLN A 399 19.02 -2.32 3.17
C GLN A 399 19.35 -2.01 4.64
N ARG A 400 19.90 -2.97 5.38
CA ARG A 400 20.29 -2.79 6.78
C ARG A 400 21.37 -1.70 6.94
N LEU A 401 22.33 -1.66 6.01
CA LEU A 401 23.44 -0.70 6.07
C LEU A 401 23.05 0.69 5.52
N HIS A 402 22.29 0.75 4.42
CA HIS A 402 22.04 2.00 3.69
C HIS A 402 20.61 2.54 3.83
N GLY A 403 19.70 1.79 4.47
CA GLY A 403 18.28 2.08 4.57
C GLY A 403 17.46 1.51 3.41
N ASP A 404 16.16 1.32 3.62
CA ASP A 404 15.26 0.71 2.63
C ASP A 404 15.14 1.54 1.34
N GLU A 405 15.17 2.87 1.45
CA GLU A 405 15.12 3.81 0.33
C GLU A 405 16.38 3.79 -0.57
N ALA A 406 17.43 3.06 -0.17
CA ALA A 406 18.65 2.94 -0.95
C ALA A 406 18.51 1.98 -2.15
N LEU A 407 17.43 1.20 -2.18
CA LEU A 407 17.08 0.30 -3.29
C LEU A 407 15.82 0.81 -4.00
N LEU A 408 15.87 0.83 -5.33
CA LEU A 408 14.75 1.31 -6.15
C LEU A 408 14.21 0.19 -7.05
N TYR A 409 12.90 -0.05 -6.96
CA TYR A 409 12.16 -0.91 -7.91
C TYR A 409 11.83 -0.11 -9.18
N LEU A 410 12.16 -0.66 -10.35
CA LEU A 410 11.98 -0.01 -11.65
C LEU A 410 10.74 -0.53 -12.35
N LEU A 411 9.95 0.40 -12.89
CA LEU A 411 8.83 0.11 -13.78
C LEU A 411 7.96 -1.07 -13.30
N PRO A 412 7.29 -0.96 -12.13
CA PRO A 412 6.45 -2.04 -11.63
C PRO A 412 5.41 -2.50 -12.68
N GLY A 413 5.28 -3.81 -12.85
CA GLY A 413 4.46 -4.46 -13.87
C GLY A 413 5.11 -4.58 -15.25
N VAL A 414 6.43 -4.42 -15.39
CA VAL A 414 7.13 -4.46 -16.68
C VAL A 414 8.28 -5.48 -16.66
N PRO A 415 8.21 -6.57 -17.44
CA PRO A 415 9.22 -7.61 -17.41
C PRO A 415 10.43 -7.20 -18.26
N LEU A 416 11.49 -6.69 -17.62
CA LEU A 416 12.74 -6.34 -18.30
C LEU A 416 13.65 -7.57 -18.54
N VAL A 417 13.32 -8.70 -17.90
CA VAL A 417 14.00 -9.98 -18.05
C VAL A 417 12.97 -11.08 -18.26
N ILE A 418 13.23 -11.98 -19.20
CA ILE A 418 12.47 -13.22 -19.33
C ILE A 418 13.35 -14.33 -18.77
N ALA A 419 13.00 -14.80 -17.58
CA ALA A 419 13.75 -15.82 -16.88
C ALA A 419 13.37 -17.21 -17.38
N ARG A 420 14.35 -18.05 -17.72
CA ARG A 420 14.03 -19.37 -18.26
C ARG A 420 13.52 -20.29 -17.15
N HIS A 421 12.52 -21.09 -17.48
CA HIS A 421 11.98 -22.12 -16.60
C HIS A 421 12.24 -23.51 -17.19
N LEU A 422 13.12 -24.28 -16.52
CA LEU A 422 13.45 -25.65 -16.90
C LEU A 422 13.01 -26.63 -15.80
N PRO A 423 12.49 -27.83 -16.14
CA PRO A 423 12.07 -28.83 -15.15
C PRO A 423 13.19 -29.28 -14.20
N GLN A 424 14.45 -29.27 -14.65
CA GLN A 424 15.62 -29.69 -13.86
C GLN A 424 16.33 -28.52 -13.14
N SER A 425 15.72 -27.33 -13.09
CA SER A 425 16.35 -26.16 -12.46
C SER A 425 16.64 -26.39 -10.97
N LEU A 426 17.73 -25.81 -10.48
CA LEU A 426 18.16 -25.93 -9.08
C LEU A 426 17.10 -25.43 -8.08
N THR A 427 16.22 -24.53 -8.51
CA THR A 427 15.10 -23.98 -7.73
C THR A 427 13.86 -24.87 -7.71
N MET A 428 13.84 -25.93 -8.53
CA MET A 428 12.72 -26.88 -8.66
C MET A 428 12.99 -28.21 -7.93
N ALA A 429 14.22 -28.45 -7.47
CA ALA A 429 14.53 -29.62 -6.65
C ALA A 429 13.75 -29.59 -5.32
N SER A 430 13.27 -30.74 -4.85
CA SER A 430 12.35 -30.83 -3.69
C SER A 430 12.86 -30.13 -2.42
N GLY A 431 14.17 -30.19 -2.15
CA GLY A 431 14.79 -29.53 -0.99
C GLY A 431 14.97 -28.01 -1.12
N THR A 432 14.84 -27.44 -2.32
CA THR A 432 15.00 -26.01 -2.61
C THR A 432 13.75 -25.43 -3.29
N HIS A 433 12.65 -26.19 -3.29
CA HIS A 433 11.38 -25.81 -3.88
C HIS A 433 10.73 -24.64 -3.12
N LEU A 434 9.76 -23.96 -3.74
CA LEU A 434 9.00 -22.85 -3.14
C LEU A 434 8.49 -23.13 -1.72
N ARG A 435 8.09 -24.38 -1.43
CA ARG A 435 7.63 -24.83 -0.12
C ARG A 435 8.62 -24.51 1.01
N SER A 436 9.91 -24.64 0.74
CA SER A 436 10.98 -24.36 1.71
C SER A 436 11.07 -22.91 2.16
N THR A 437 10.43 -21.97 1.43
CA THR A 437 10.33 -20.56 1.79
C THR A 437 9.30 -20.32 2.90
N PHE A 438 8.30 -21.19 3.05
CA PHE A 438 7.26 -21.08 4.08
C PHE A 438 7.59 -21.90 5.33
N TYR A 439 8.21 -23.06 5.15
CA TYR A 439 8.71 -23.91 6.24
C TYR A 439 9.86 -24.80 5.71
N GLY A 440 10.96 -24.90 6.47
CA GLY A 440 12.13 -25.70 6.11
C GLY A 440 13.33 -24.87 5.64
N LEU A 441 14.06 -25.39 4.66
CA LEU A 441 15.42 -24.94 4.30
C LEU A 441 15.62 -23.42 4.15
N ARG A 442 14.83 -22.75 3.30
CA ARG A 442 15.03 -21.32 2.98
C ARG A 442 14.50 -20.41 4.08
N GLN A 443 13.39 -20.79 4.71
CA GLN A 443 12.80 -20.05 5.84
C GLN A 443 13.79 -20.00 7.02
N LEU A 444 14.40 -21.13 7.39
CA LEU A 444 15.35 -21.18 8.50
C LEU A 444 16.61 -20.35 8.19
N TYR A 445 17.14 -20.45 6.97
CA TYR A 445 18.29 -19.64 6.56
C TYR A 445 17.99 -18.13 6.61
N SER A 446 16.83 -17.69 6.13
CA SER A 446 16.41 -16.28 6.21
C SER A 446 16.31 -15.81 7.66
N ALA A 447 15.69 -16.61 8.53
CA ALA A 447 15.53 -16.27 9.94
C ALA A 447 16.87 -16.16 10.69
N LEU A 448 17.83 -17.05 10.39
CA LEU A 448 19.19 -16.99 10.94
C LEU A 448 19.98 -15.78 10.42
N ALA A 449 19.86 -15.47 9.12
CA ALA A 449 20.48 -14.29 8.53
C ALA A 449 19.94 -13.00 9.15
N GLU A 450 18.61 -12.87 9.28
CA GLU A 450 17.95 -11.71 9.90
C GLU A 450 18.35 -11.53 11.37
N ALA A 451 18.43 -12.63 12.13
CA ALA A 451 18.92 -12.59 13.50
C ALA A 451 20.36 -12.07 13.58
N TRP A 452 21.24 -12.56 12.69
CA TRP A 452 22.62 -12.07 12.59
C TRP A 452 22.70 -10.59 12.18
N HIS A 453 21.93 -10.16 11.17
CA HIS A 453 21.88 -8.74 10.75
C HIS A 453 21.40 -7.82 11.88
N GLY A 454 20.47 -8.30 12.71
CA GLY A 454 19.97 -7.59 13.89
C GLY A 454 21.00 -7.44 15.00
N MET A 455 22.04 -8.29 15.04
CA MET A 455 23.15 -8.21 16.00
C MET A 455 24.26 -7.26 15.55
N ALA A 456 24.30 -6.89 14.27
CA ALA A 456 25.33 -5.99 13.73
C ALA A 456 24.98 -4.50 13.98
N ASN A 457 26.01 -3.72 14.36
CA ASN A 457 25.90 -2.28 14.62
C ASN A 457 26.49 -1.40 13.50
N ASP A 458 27.29 -1.99 12.61
CA ASP A 458 27.99 -1.29 11.53
C ASP A 458 28.25 -2.20 10.32
N ALA A 459 28.87 -1.66 9.28
CA ALA A 459 29.24 -2.39 8.07
C ALA A 459 30.20 -3.56 8.34
N ALA A 460 31.10 -3.42 9.33
CA ALA A 460 32.05 -4.47 9.67
C ALA A 460 31.34 -5.72 10.25
N GLY A 461 30.29 -5.51 11.04
CA GLY A 461 29.43 -6.58 11.55
C GLY A 461 28.58 -7.29 10.48
N LEU A 462 28.34 -6.66 9.32
CA LEU A 462 27.59 -7.21 8.19
C LEU A 462 28.48 -7.76 7.06
N ARG A 463 29.80 -7.65 7.22
CA ARG A 463 30.75 -8.01 6.18
C ARG A 463 31.06 -9.51 6.23
N LEU A 464 30.81 -10.19 5.11
CA LEU A 464 31.30 -11.55 4.92
C LEU A 464 32.80 -11.53 4.62
N THR A 465 33.54 -12.44 5.25
CA THR A 465 34.97 -12.63 5.00
C THR A 465 35.17 -13.99 4.32
N PRO A 466 35.23 -14.01 2.97
CA PRO A 466 35.53 -15.24 2.25
C PRO A 466 36.83 -15.86 2.77
N ASP A 467 36.90 -17.18 2.80
CA ASP A 467 38.10 -17.97 3.13
C ASP A 467 38.61 -17.83 4.59
N SER A 468 37.82 -17.25 5.52
CA SER A 468 38.17 -17.15 6.95
C SER A 468 38.14 -18.49 7.70
N GLY A 469 37.57 -19.54 7.09
CA GLY A 469 37.41 -20.87 7.70
C GLY A 469 36.22 -20.98 8.68
N THR A 470 35.57 -19.87 9.01
CA THR A 470 34.41 -19.79 9.91
C THR A 470 33.29 -18.98 9.26
N ARG A 471 32.05 -19.48 9.30
CA ARG A 471 30.89 -18.75 8.76
C ARG A 471 30.53 -17.58 9.67
N ALA A 472 30.02 -16.49 9.09
CA ALA A 472 29.53 -15.33 9.85
C ALA A 472 28.27 -15.65 10.67
N PHE A 473 27.42 -16.54 10.15
CA PHE A 473 26.24 -17.07 10.81
C PHE A 473 25.96 -18.51 10.30
N PRO A 474 25.25 -19.34 11.09
CA PRO A 474 24.93 -20.71 10.70
C PRO A 474 24.02 -20.74 9.47
N ALA A 475 24.22 -21.73 8.61
CA ALA A 475 23.28 -22.05 7.54
C ALA A 475 22.91 -23.53 7.63
N PRO A 476 21.69 -23.91 7.23
CA PRO A 476 21.29 -25.31 7.29
C PRO A 476 22.20 -26.19 6.42
N ALA A 477 22.55 -27.38 6.92
CA ALA A 477 23.53 -28.25 6.28
C ALA A 477 23.27 -28.54 4.79
N PRO A 478 22.01 -28.79 4.32
CA PRO A 478 21.76 -29.02 2.90
C PRO A 478 22.05 -27.81 1.99
N MET A 479 22.16 -26.60 2.53
CA MET A 479 22.58 -25.40 1.78
C MET A 479 24.10 -25.30 1.64
N LEU A 480 24.86 -26.06 2.43
CA LEU A 480 26.32 -26.08 2.40
C LEU A 480 26.81 -27.17 1.44
N ARG A 481 27.88 -26.88 0.69
CA ARG A 481 28.48 -27.85 -0.24
C ARG A 481 29.36 -28.90 0.43
N ASN A 482 29.98 -28.53 1.55
CA ASN A 482 30.87 -29.39 2.35
C ASN A 482 30.20 -29.84 3.65
N ALA A 483 28.88 -30.10 3.63
CA ALA A 483 28.17 -30.56 4.82
C ALA A 483 28.88 -31.82 5.38
N GLN A 484 29.27 -31.74 6.65
CA GLN A 484 29.97 -32.81 7.36
C GLN A 484 29.12 -34.09 7.42
N ALA A 485 29.76 -35.19 7.84
CA ALA A 485 29.08 -36.41 8.29
C ALA A 485 27.86 -36.09 9.17
N GLU A 486 26.86 -36.97 9.17
CA GLU A 486 25.59 -36.82 9.90
C GLU A 486 25.77 -36.09 11.24
N ALA A 487 25.10 -34.94 11.40
CA ALA A 487 25.23 -34.12 12.59
C ALA A 487 24.89 -34.94 13.83
N SER A 488 25.74 -34.88 14.86
CA SER A 488 25.61 -35.68 16.07
C SER A 488 25.32 -34.80 17.27
N TYR A 489 24.24 -35.11 17.98
CA TYR A 489 23.77 -34.39 19.16
C TYR A 489 23.67 -35.34 20.36
N ASP A 490 23.98 -34.85 21.57
CA ASP A 490 23.70 -35.61 22.79
C ASP A 490 22.20 -35.63 23.06
N TRP A 491 21.54 -34.48 22.83
CA TRP A 491 20.10 -34.30 22.90
C TRP A 491 19.53 -33.67 21.63
N LEU A 492 18.52 -34.30 21.05
CA LEU A 492 17.58 -33.65 20.13
C LEU A 492 16.36 -33.20 20.95
N VAL A 493 16.18 -31.89 21.08
CA VAL A 493 14.99 -31.30 21.73
C VAL A 493 13.99 -30.90 20.66
N VAL A 494 12.80 -31.46 20.75
CA VAL A 494 11.68 -31.21 19.85
C VAL A 494 10.63 -30.41 20.61
N SER A 495 10.28 -29.23 20.12
CA SER A 495 9.23 -28.43 20.71
C SER A 495 8.70 -27.40 19.72
N ASP A 496 7.57 -26.78 20.06
CA ASP A 496 7.22 -25.49 19.49
C ASP A 496 8.22 -24.46 20.05
N LEU A 497 9.03 -23.90 19.16
CA LEU A 497 10.12 -22.97 19.48
C LEU A 497 9.66 -21.51 19.41
N SER A 498 8.35 -21.26 19.28
CA SER A 498 7.77 -19.92 19.21
C SER A 498 7.75 -19.26 20.60
N GLU A 499 7.87 -17.94 20.65
CA GLU A 499 7.94 -17.20 21.92
C GLU A 499 6.69 -17.41 22.81
N ALA A 500 5.51 -17.41 22.20
CA ALA A 500 4.22 -17.57 22.88
C ALA A 500 3.81 -19.04 23.09
N ALA A 501 4.68 -20.01 22.77
CA ALA A 501 4.35 -21.43 22.86
C ALA A 501 4.03 -21.86 24.29
N ARG A 502 3.07 -22.78 24.44
CA ARG A 502 2.72 -23.40 25.75
C ARG A 502 3.95 -24.08 26.40
N THR A 503 4.89 -24.49 25.56
CA THR A 503 6.13 -25.20 25.89
C THR A 503 7.28 -24.26 26.21
N ALA A 504 7.16 -22.95 26.01
CA ALA A 504 8.27 -22.00 26.10
C ALA A 504 8.96 -22.00 27.48
N LYS A 505 8.18 -22.00 28.57
CA LYS A 505 8.71 -22.04 29.95
C LYS A 505 9.47 -23.35 30.27
N PRO A 506 8.87 -24.55 30.10
CA PRO A 506 9.61 -25.79 30.32
C PRO A 506 10.78 -25.96 29.35
N LEU A 507 10.66 -25.53 28.10
CA LEU A 507 11.75 -25.53 27.12
C LEU A 507 12.95 -24.70 27.59
N ARG A 508 12.75 -23.43 27.96
CA ARG A 508 13.83 -22.55 28.46
C ARG A 508 14.55 -23.14 29.67
N LEU A 509 13.83 -23.78 30.59
CA LEU A 509 14.43 -24.45 31.74
C LEU A 509 15.26 -25.68 31.32
N VAL A 510 14.76 -26.48 30.39
CA VAL A 510 15.48 -27.64 29.86
C VAL A 510 16.76 -27.20 29.16
N LEU A 511 16.67 -26.22 28.26
CA LEU A 511 17.82 -25.72 27.52
C LEU A 511 18.91 -25.21 28.45
N ALA A 512 18.55 -24.36 29.44
CA ALA A 512 19.51 -23.88 30.44
C ALA A 512 20.21 -25.04 31.19
N ARG A 513 19.46 -26.07 31.61
CA ARG A 513 20.03 -27.22 32.32
C ARG A 513 20.93 -28.09 31.45
N LEU A 514 20.60 -28.26 30.17
CA LEU A 514 21.41 -29.02 29.21
C LEU A 514 22.70 -28.24 28.86
N GLN A 515 22.59 -26.93 28.67
CA GLN A 515 23.72 -26.03 28.43
C GLN A 515 24.68 -25.98 29.63
N ASP A 516 24.16 -25.92 30.86
CA ASP A 516 24.97 -25.99 32.10
C ASP A 516 25.81 -27.27 32.21
N GLN A 517 25.40 -28.35 31.52
CA GLN A 517 26.12 -29.64 31.48
C GLN A 517 27.05 -29.78 30.27
N GLY A 518 27.10 -28.77 29.38
CA GLY A 518 27.93 -28.79 28.18
C GLY A 518 27.48 -29.82 27.14
N GLU A 519 26.21 -30.23 27.16
CA GLU A 519 25.64 -31.17 26.19
C GLU A 519 25.51 -30.53 24.81
N ARG A 520 25.72 -31.29 23.73
CA ARG A 520 25.46 -30.79 22.37
C ARG A 520 23.98 -30.94 22.02
N ILE A 521 23.30 -29.81 21.78
CA ILE A 521 21.83 -29.74 21.63
C ILE A 521 21.43 -29.41 20.19
N GLY A 522 20.63 -30.28 19.59
CA GLY A 522 19.89 -29.98 18.36
C GLY A 522 18.45 -29.57 18.68
N LEU A 523 17.95 -28.52 18.06
CA LEU A 523 16.58 -28.02 18.22
C LEU A 523 15.77 -28.22 16.95
N LEU A 524 14.68 -28.97 17.05
CA LEU A 524 13.70 -29.08 15.97
C LEU A 524 12.48 -28.22 16.29
N HIS A 525 12.18 -27.28 15.39
CA HIS A 525 10.95 -26.50 15.45
C HIS A 525 9.76 -27.32 14.98
N TRP A 526 8.91 -27.73 15.91
CA TRP A 526 7.64 -28.37 15.65
C TRP A 526 6.50 -27.44 16.10
N PRO A 527 6.05 -26.52 15.24
CA PRO A 527 5.01 -25.56 15.59
C PRO A 527 3.69 -26.25 15.97
N ASP A 528 2.91 -25.65 16.86
CA ASP A 528 1.55 -26.15 17.14
C ASP A 528 0.68 -26.05 15.88
N TYR A 529 0.10 -27.17 15.42
CA TYR A 529 -0.74 -27.23 14.22
C TYR A 529 -1.92 -26.25 14.24
N GLN A 530 -2.49 -25.96 15.41
CA GLN A 530 -3.62 -25.03 15.53
C GLN A 530 -3.18 -23.57 15.43
N ARG A 531 -1.92 -23.27 15.76
CA ARG A 531 -1.37 -21.90 15.80
C ARG A 531 0.11 -21.87 15.38
N PRO A 532 0.44 -22.25 14.14
CA PRO A 532 1.83 -22.29 13.70
C PRO A 532 2.42 -20.88 13.75
N SER A 533 3.58 -20.74 14.38
CA SER A 533 4.23 -19.45 14.61
C SER A 533 5.74 -19.55 14.34
N PRO A 534 6.44 -18.45 14.00
CA PRO A 534 7.88 -18.46 13.77
C PRO A 534 8.69 -18.77 15.04
N ILE A 535 9.94 -19.20 14.85
CA ILE A 535 10.91 -19.46 15.93
C ILE A 535 11.17 -18.16 16.72
N ASP A 536 11.24 -18.28 18.06
CA ASP A 536 11.61 -17.19 18.99
C ASP A 536 12.93 -16.53 18.55
N PRO A 537 12.95 -15.19 18.30
CA PRO A 537 14.16 -14.47 17.94
C PRO A 537 15.32 -14.64 18.94
N ALA A 538 15.03 -14.89 20.22
CA ALA A 538 16.06 -15.16 21.22
C ALA A 538 16.77 -16.49 20.95
N LEU A 539 16.04 -17.54 20.55
CA LEU A 539 16.63 -18.83 20.20
C LEU A 539 17.42 -18.75 18.89
N LEU A 540 16.98 -17.94 17.93
CA LEU A 540 17.74 -17.68 16.70
C LEU A 540 19.06 -16.97 17.00
N ARG A 541 19.09 -16.01 17.93
CA ARG A 541 20.35 -15.37 18.38
C ARG A 541 21.29 -16.36 19.05
N GLN A 542 20.78 -17.21 19.94
CA GLN A 542 21.58 -18.30 20.54
C GLN A 542 22.15 -19.25 19.48
N ALA A 543 21.40 -19.52 18.41
CA ALA A 543 21.88 -20.32 17.29
C ALA A 543 23.00 -19.61 16.52
N VAL A 544 22.87 -18.29 16.29
CA VAL A 544 23.93 -17.47 15.66
C VAL A 544 25.19 -17.41 16.53
N GLU A 545 25.04 -17.37 17.85
CA GLU A 545 26.15 -17.38 18.84
C GLU A 545 26.77 -18.77 19.03
N GLY A 546 26.14 -19.82 18.49
CA GLY A 546 26.62 -21.21 18.57
C GLY A 546 26.27 -21.95 19.86
N GLU A 547 25.35 -21.41 20.67
CA GLU A 547 24.91 -22.04 21.92
C GLU A 547 23.94 -23.22 21.69
N VAL A 548 23.22 -23.21 20.57
CA VAL A 548 22.29 -24.26 20.12
C VAL A 548 22.36 -24.43 18.61
N GLU A 549 22.01 -25.61 18.09
CA GLU A 549 21.95 -25.83 16.63
C GLU A 549 20.51 -26.10 16.17
N MET A 550 20.06 -25.40 15.13
CA MET A 550 18.73 -25.62 14.54
C MET A 550 18.77 -26.80 13.55
N VAL A 551 17.81 -27.71 13.68
CA VAL A 551 17.68 -28.93 12.90
C VAL A 551 16.47 -28.83 11.96
N LEU A 552 16.66 -29.27 10.71
CA LEU A 552 15.57 -29.36 9.73
C LEU A 552 14.80 -30.66 9.86
N ALA A 553 13.49 -30.60 9.58
CA ALA A 553 12.60 -31.76 9.58
C ALA A 553 13.06 -32.86 8.60
N GLU A 554 13.63 -32.49 7.45
CA GLU A 554 14.09 -33.40 6.40
C GLU A 554 15.51 -33.96 6.61
N GLN A 555 16.20 -33.59 7.69
CA GLN A 555 17.61 -33.95 7.91
C GLN A 555 17.78 -35.33 8.57
N ALA A 556 18.79 -36.09 8.12
CA ALA A 556 19.29 -37.26 8.86
C ALA A 556 20.36 -36.85 9.88
N LEU A 557 20.27 -37.37 11.10
CA LEU A 557 21.15 -37.02 12.21
C LEU A 557 21.38 -38.18 13.18
N VAL A 558 22.40 -38.06 14.02
CA VAL A 558 22.66 -38.96 15.14
C VAL A 558 22.25 -38.24 16.44
N ALA A 559 21.37 -38.85 17.24
CA ALA A 559 21.09 -38.34 18.58
C ALA A 559 20.88 -39.49 19.57
N ARG A 560 21.57 -39.45 20.70
CA ARG A 560 21.44 -40.48 21.75
C ARG A 560 20.14 -40.34 22.50
N ARG A 561 19.65 -39.12 22.68
CA ARG A 561 18.45 -38.84 23.46
C ARG A 561 17.56 -37.89 22.70
N VAL A 562 16.26 -38.17 22.72
CA VAL A 562 15.22 -37.27 22.19
C VAL A 562 14.35 -36.82 23.34
N LEU A 563 14.11 -35.52 23.42
CA LEU A 563 13.18 -34.93 24.38
C LEU A 563 12.12 -34.15 23.63
N VAL A 564 10.87 -34.58 23.75
CA VAL A 564 9.72 -33.82 23.26
C VAL A 564 9.17 -32.97 24.40
N VAL A 565 9.25 -31.66 24.27
CA VAL A 565 8.63 -30.72 25.21
C VAL A 565 7.28 -30.34 24.62
N GLY A 566 6.20 -30.92 25.17
CA GLY A 566 4.82 -30.76 24.70
C GLY A 566 4.28 -31.99 23.96
N ARG A 567 3.62 -32.90 24.68
CA ARG A 567 2.98 -34.12 24.15
C ARG A 567 1.88 -33.83 23.13
N HIS A 568 1.20 -32.69 23.27
CA HIS A 568 0.16 -32.26 22.33
C HIS A 568 0.67 -32.15 20.89
N LEU A 569 1.95 -31.84 20.68
CA LEU A 569 2.56 -31.76 19.35
C LEU A 569 2.55 -33.11 18.60
N LEU A 570 2.63 -34.22 19.34
CA LEU A 570 2.59 -35.57 18.76
C LEU A 570 1.21 -35.96 18.22
N ALA A 571 0.15 -35.24 18.63
CA ALA A 571 -1.20 -35.47 18.11
C ALA A 571 -1.39 -34.90 16.69
N SER A 572 -0.50 -34.02 16.24
CA SER A 572 -0.54 -33.39 14.92
C SER A 572 0.86 -33.46 14.28
N PRO A 573 1.20 -34.58 13.64
CA PRO A 573 2.53 -34.79 13.06
C PRO A 573 2.82 -33.88 11.87
N LEU A 574 4.06 -33.40 11.81
CA LEU A 574 4.63 -32.80 10.61
C LEU A 574 4.66 -33.80 9.45
N ASP A 575 4.66 -33.29 8.22
CA ASP A 575 4.79 -34.08 6.99
C ASP A 575 6.06 -34.93 6.97
N GLN A 576 7.13 -34.41 7.60
CA GLN A 576 8.41 -35.07 7.75
C GLN A 576 8.99 -34.76 9.14
N VAL A 577 9.79 -35.68 9.67
CA VAL A 577 10.55 -35.51 10.91
C VAL A 577 11.96 -36.07 10.70
N PRO A 578 12.97 -35.59 11.46
CA PRO A 578 14.35 -36.00 11.23
C PRO A 578 14.53 -37.50 11.39
N ALA A 579 15.33 -38.11 10.51
CA ALA A 579 15.74 -39.50 10.67
C ALA A 579 16.83 -39.58 11.75
N VAL A 580 16.46 -40.03 12.96
CA VAL A 580 17.37 -40.10 14.11
C VAL A 580 18.02 -41.47 14.22
N LYS A 581 19.36 -41.51 14.17
CA LYS A 581 20.16 -42.71 14.43
C LYS A 581 20.76 -42.70 15.83
N GLY A 582 21.01 -43.90 16.38
CA GLY A 582 21.71 -44.06 17.66
C GLY A 582 20.87 -43.70 18.91
N LEU A 583 19.54 -43.65 18.77
CA LEU A 583 18.60 -43.34 19.86
C LEU A 583 18.67 -44.38 20.98
N GLN A 584 18.95 -43.92 22.20
CA GLN A 584 18.99 -44.72 23.43
C GLN A 584 17.79 -44.44 24.34
N SER A 585 17.28 -43.21 24.35
CA SER A 585 16.10 -42.84 25.15
C SER A 585 15.26 -41.76 24.47
N CYS A 586 13.93 -41.87 24.56
CA CYS A 586 13.00 -40.82 24.17
C CYS A 586 12.11 -40.47 25.37
N GLN A 587 12.01 -39.19 25.70
CA GLN A 587 11.21 -38.69 26.82
C GLN A 587 10.25 -37.60 26.35
N VAL A 588 9.09 -37.52 27.00
CA VAL A 588 8.09 -36.48 26.72
C VAL A 588 7.74 -35.79 28.03
N ILE A 589 7.79 -34.46 28.05
CA ILE A 589 7.43 -33.65 29.21
C ILE A 589 6.43 -32.56 28.83
N ASP A 590 5.56 -32.20 29.75
CA ASP A 590 4.49 -31.21 29.53
C ASP A 590 4.54 -30.02 30.47
N SER A 591 5.31 -30.09 31.57
CA SER A 591 5.26 -29.10 32.64
C SER A 591 6.64 -28.67 33.15
N VAL A 592 6.70 -27.49 33.77
CA VAL A 592 7.90 -27.00 34.47
C VAL A 592 8.31 -27.95 35.60
N ARG A 593 7.34 -28.63 36.23
CA ARG A 593 7.61 -29.62 37.28
C ARG A 593 8.35 -30.83 36.71
N GLU A 594 7.87 -31.36 35.59
CA GLU A 594 8.54 -32.45 34.88
C GLU A 594 9.92 -32.04 34.34
N ALA A 595 10.01 -30.82 33.81
CA ALA A 595 11.29 -30.25 33.37
C ALA A 595 12.30 -30.11 34.53
N LYS A 596 11.86 -29.87 35.76
CA LYS A 596 12.72 -29.88 36.97
C LYS A 596 13.10 -31.29 37.42
N SER A 597 12.19 -32.26 37.29
CA SER A 597 12.44 -33.66 37.65
C SER A 597 13.15 -34.45 36.55
N LEU A 598 13.38 -33.86 35.37
CA LEU A 598 14.10 -34.50 34.28
C LEU A 598 15.49 -34.91 34.76
N GLU A 599 15.76 -36.21 34.72
CA GLU A 599 17.07 -36.78 35.01
C GLU A 599 17.95 -36.63 33.77
N ILE A 600 18.89 -35.68 33.83
CA ILE A 600 19.80 -35.37 32.71
C ILE A 600 21.07 -36.26 32.77
N GLY A 601 21.28 -36.96 33.89
CA GLY A 601 22.46 -37.82 34.12
C GLY A 601 22.49 -39.12 33.31
N VAL A 602 23.70 -39.60 33.00
CA VAL A 602 23.97 -40.96 32.50
C VAL A 602 24.36 -41.84 33.70
N THR A 603 23.67 -42.95 33.92
CA THR A 603 24.27 -44.10 34.62
C THR A 603 25.26 -44.75 33.64
N PRO A 604 26.56 -44.83 33.94
CA PRO A 604 27.51 -45.49 33.04
C PRO A 604 27.25 -46.99 33.06
N VAL A 605 26.83 -47.56 31.93
CA VAL A 605 26.84 -49.02 31.76
C VAL A 605 28.12 -49.39 31.03
N SER A 606 29.04 -50.03 31.77
CA SER A 606 30.19 -50.74 31.23
C SER A 606 29.76 -51.87 30.27
N PRO A 607 30.64 -52.27 29.35
CA PRO A 607 30.27 -52.93 28.11
C PRO A 607 30.06 -54.43 28.34
N GLN A 608 28.82 -54.90 28.23
CA GLN A 608 28.51 -56.31 27.94
C GLN A 608 27.02 -56.47 27.67
N LEU A 609 26.64 -56.43 26.39
CA LEU A 609 25.68 -57.34 25.77
C LEU A 609 25.68 -57.05 24.27
N ALA A 610 26.65 -57.66 23.60
CA ALA A 610 26.60 -57.86 22.16
C ALA A 610 25.55 -58.93 21.84
N GLY A 611 24.69 -58.65 20.86
CA GLY A 611 23.81 -59.63 20.21
C GLY A 611 23.27 -59.02 18.91
N PRO A 612 23.59 -59.59 17.72
CA PRO A 612 23.33 -58.95 16.45
C PRO A 612 21.94 -59.35 15.93
N LEU A 613 21.16 -58.40 15.41
CA LEU A 613 20.09 -58.72 14.46
C LEU A 613 20.06 -57.66 13.36
N ALA A 614 20.78 -57.97 12.30
CA ALA A 614 20.50 -57.48 10.96
C ALA A 614 19.19 -58.12 10.48
N ALA A 615 18.30 -57.32 9.91
CA ALA A 615 17.36 -57.77 8.87
C ALA A 615 16.86 -56.55 8.08
N GLU A 616 17.26 -56.49 6.82
CA GLU A 616 16.67 -55.66 5.78
C GLU A 616 15.16 -55.99 5.65
N VAL A 617 14.30 -54.97 5.59
CA VAL A 617 12.97 -55.10 4.99
C VAL A 617 12.68 -53.84 4.18
N ALA A 618 12.56 -54.02 2.86
CA ALA A 618 12.17 -53.00 1.90
C ALA A 618 10.70 -52.56 2.09
N PRO A 619 10.33 -51.32 1.72
CA PRO A 619 8.98 -50.81 1.93
C PRO A 619 8.01 -51.35 0.86
N THR A 620 6.96 -52.05 1.30
CA THR A 620 5.82 -52.45 0.48
C THR A 620 4.77 -51.34 0.46
N LEU A 621 4.49 -50.79 -0.74
CA LEU A 621 3.38 -49.89 -1.00
C LEU A 621 2.04 -50.61 -0.78
N VAL A 622 1.21 -50.11 0.13
CA VAL A 622 -0.19 -50.53 0.29
C VAL A 622 -1.09 -49.35 -0.06
N THR A 623 -1.72 -49.42 -1.23
CA THR A 623 -2.85 -48.56 -1.62
C THR A 623 -4.13 -49.01 -0.91
N PRO A 624 -4.86 -48.13 -0.20
CA PRO A 624 -6.19 -48.46 0.31
C PRO A 624 -7.27 -48.34 -0.80
N PRO A 625 -8.37 -49.11 -0.73
CA PRO A 625 -9.35 -49.22 -1.81
C PRO A 625 -10.40 -48.11 -1.81
N VAL A 626 -10.86 -47.76 -3.01
CA VAL A 626 -11.97 -46.84 -3.29
C VAL A 626 -13.30 -47.45 -2.84
N PRO A 627 -14.15 -46.76 -2.05
CA PRO A 627 -15.50 -47.24 -1.75
C PRO A 627 -16.46 -46.99 -2.92
N GLN A 628 -17.20 -48.03 -3.31
CA GLN A 628 -18.29 -47.97 -4.28
C GLN A 628 -19.58 -47.43 -3.65
N VAL A 629 -20.32 -46.64 -4.44
CA VAL A 629 -21.65 -46.13 -4.12
C VAL A 629 -22.67 -47.27 -4.15
N ALA A 630 -23.46 -47.40 -3.09
CA ALA A 630 -24.66 -48.25 -3.07
C ALA A 630 -25.89 -47.41 -2.66
N ASN A 631 -26.89 -47.41 -3.55
CA ASN A 631 -28.24 -46.90 -3.33
C ASN A 631 -29.04 -47.81 -2.39
N SER A 632 -29.75 -47.27 -1.40
CA SER A 632 -31.02 -47.82 -0.92
C SER A 632 -31.78 -46.79 -0.09
N GLY A 633 -33.09 -46.70 -0.28
CA GLY A 633 -33.90 -45.55 0.11
C GLY A 633 -34.47 -45.56 1.53
N GLN A 634 -34.80 -44.34 1.97
CA GLN A 634 -36.06 -43.91 2.62
C GLN A 634 -36.38 -44.40 4.08
N PRO A 635 -37.25 -43.67 4.82
CA PRO A 635 -36.84 -42.60 5.75
C PRO A 635 -37.34 -42.83 7.20
N ALA A 636 -36.78 -42.13 8.20
CA ALA A 636 -37.37 -42.08 9.54
C ALA A 636 -37.17 -40.74 10.29
N VAL A 637 -38.23 -39.93 10.23
CA VAL A 637 -38.87 -39.09 11.28
C VAL A 637 -38.00 -38.11 12.08
N GLU A 638 -38.16 -36.83 11.74
CA GLU A 638 -37.78 -35.64 12.52
C GLU A 638 -38.66 -35.47 13.78
N ALA A 639 -38.02 -35.11 14.89
CA ALA A 639 -38.67 -34.49 16.04
C ALA A 639 -38.34 -32.99 16.04
N ALA A 640 -39.38 -32.16 15.98
CA ALA A 640 -39.30 -30.71 15.89
C ALA A 640 -38.69 -30.07 17.15
N ALA A 641 -37.77 -29.13 16.93
CA ALA A 641 -37.32 -28.14 17.92
C ALA A 641 -38.07 -26.80 17.69
N PRO A 642 -38.26 -25.98 18.74
CA PRO A 642 -39.24 -24.90 18.75
C PRO A 642 -38.80 -23.69 17.92
N GLU A 643 -39.77 -22.99 17.32
CA GLU A 643 -39.55 -21.77 16.54
C GLU A 643 -38.85 -20.67 17.36
N PRO A 644 -37.83 -19.99 16.82
CA PRO A 644 -37.26 -18.79 17.43
C PRO A 644 -38.17 -17.58 17.18
N ALA A 645 -38.42 -16.83 18.26
CA ALA A 645 -39.15 -15.57 18.22
C ALA A 645 -38.44 -14.52 17.35
N GLU A 646 -39.22 -13.71 16.63
CA GLU A 646 -38.72 -12.62 15.78
C GLU A 646 -37.85 -11.61 16.57
N PRO A 647 -36.71 -11.16 16.02
CA PRO A 647 -35.86 -10.18 16.67
C PRO A 647 -36.51 -8.79 16.65
N VAL A 648 -36.69 -8.21 17.83
CA VAL A 648 -37.21 -6.83 17.98
C VAL A 648 -36.08 -5.83 17.70
N LEU A 649 -36.26 -4.99 16.67
CA LEU A 649 -35.34 -3.91 16.32
C LEU A 649 -35.13 -2.93 17.50
N PRO A 650 -33.90 -2.45 17.77
CA PRO A 650 -33.67 -1.42 18.78
C PRO A 650 -34.43 -0.13 18.44
N ALA A 651 -35.06 0.48 19.45
CA ALA A 651 -35.96 1.62 19.25
C ALA A 651 -35.34 2.88 18.60
N LEU A 652 -34.00 2.99 18.55
CA LEU A 652 -33.27 4.13 17.95
C LEU A 652 -32.63 3.78 16.59
N PHE A 653 -32.86 2.57 16.08
CA PHE A 653 -32.52 2.21 14.72
C PHE A 653 -33.71 2.53 13.80
N ASP A 654 -33.49 3.35 12.77
CA ASP A 654 -34.53 3.70 11.80
C ASP A 654 -34.13 3.16 10.43
N GLU A 655 -34.67 2.00 10.08
CA GLU A 655 -34.36 1.29 8.83
C GLU A 655 -34.65 2.14 7.58
N ALA A 656 -35.80 2.82 7.53
CA ALA A 656 -36.16 3.62 6.37
C ALA A 656 -35.22 4.82 6.20
N TRP A 657 -34.88 5.49 7.30
CA TRP A 657 -33.89 6.57 7.29
C TRP A 657 -32.50 6.07 6.93
N TYR A 658 -32.10 4.92 7.47
CA TYR A 658 -30.80 4.31 7.24
C TYR A 658 -30.61 3.96 5.75
N LEU A 659 -31.62 3.38 5.09
CA LEU A 659 -31.57 3.08 3.65
C LEU A 659 -31.69 4.33 2.77
N GLU A 660 -32.41 5.38 3.21
CA GLU A 660 -32.46 6.67 2.52
C GLU A 660 -31.09 7.38 2.54
N ARG A 661 -30.41 7.32 3.69
CA ARG A 661 -29.09 7.90 3.95
C ARG A 661 -27.96 7.17 3.20
N ASN A 662 -28.20 5.93 2.80
CA ASN A 662 -27.21 5.03 2.22
C ASN A 662 -27.72 4.44 0.88
N PRO A 663 -27.74 5.24 -0.20
CA PRO A 663 -28.34 4.83 -1.48
C PRO A 663 -27.59 3.70 -2.19
N ASP A 664 -26.33 3.47 -1.81
CA ASP A 664 -25.54 2.27 -2.15
C ASP A 664 -26.23 0.95 -1.72
N LEU A 665 -27.19 1.04 -0.78
CA LEU A 665 -27.98 -0.09 -0.28
C LEU A 665 -29.34 -0.24 -0.97
N GLN A 666 -29.79 0.74 -1.76
CA GLN A 666 -31.08 0.69 -2.45
C GLN A 666 -31.03 -0.28 -3.65
N GLY A 667 -31.82 -1.35 -3.57
CA GLY A 667 -31.87 -2.41 -4.60
C GLY A 667 -31.13 -3.69 -4.22
N ALA A 668 -30.40 -3.69 -3.11
CA ALA A 668 -29.91 -4.91 -2.48
C ALA A 668 -31.02 -5.51 -1.59
N SER A 669 -31.22 -6.82 -1.62
CA SER A 669 -32.11 -7.53 -0.69
C SER A 669 -31.46 -7.70 0.68
N LEU A 670 -30.97 -6.60 1.27
CA LEU A 670 -30.23 -6.57 2.54
C LEU A 670 -31.11 -5.91 3.63
N ASP A 671 -31.13 -6.54 4.81
CA ASP A 671 -31.76 -6.02 6.02
C ASP A 671 -30.94 -4.84 6.57
N ALA A 672 -31.56 -3.67 6.76
CA ALA A 672 -30.83 -2.45 7.10
C ALA A 672 -30.14 -2.54 8.47
N TRP A 673 -30.76 -3.24 9.42
CA TRP A 673 -30.22 -3.42 10.76
C TRP A 673 -28.99 -4.32 10.75
N GLN A 674 -29.01 -5.42 9.98
CA GLN A 674 -27.85 -6.28 9.78
C GLN A 674 -26.71 -5.54 9.06
N HIS A 675 -27.01 -4.69 8.07
CA HIS A 675 -25.99 -3.83 7.48
C HIS A 675 -25.38 -2.87 8.52
N TYR A 676 -26.21 -2.19 9.33
CA TYR A 676 -25.69 -1.28 10.35
C TYR A 676 -24.79 -1.97 11.36
N LEU A 677 -25.13 -3.20 11.76
CA LEU A 677 -24.33 -4.00 12.68
C LEU A 677 -23.05 -4.59 12.07
N ALA A 678 -23.05 -4.93 10.79
CA ALA A 678 -21.95 -5.64 10.14
C ALA A 678 -20.92 -4.74 9.44
N HIS A 679 -21.32 -3.50 9.12
CA HIS A 679 -20.52 -2.52 8.38
C HIS A 679 -20.82 -1.08 8.83
N GLY A 680 -22.10 -0.75 9.02
CA GLY A 680 -22.54 0.63 9.15
C GLY A 680 -22.00 1.40 10.36
N HIS A 681 -21.92 0.78 11.54
CA HIS A 681 -21.40 1.47 12.72
C HIS A 681 -19.90 1.77 12.62
N ALA A 682 -19.10 0.92 11.96
CA ALA A 682 -17.67 1.11 11.79
C ALA A 682 -17.31 2.04 10.64
N GLU A 683 -18.15 2.06 9.60
CA GLU A 683 -18.18 3.12 8.57
C GLU A 683 -18.60 4.49 9.14
N GLY A 684 -19.00 4.56 10.41
CA GLY A 684 -19.49 5.79 11.05
C GLY A 684 -20.86 6.24 10.53
N ARG A 685 -21.62 5.35 9.88
CA ARG A 685 -23.00 5.61 9.48
C ARG A 685 -23.86 5.67 10.73
N GLU A 686 -24.66 6.72 10.88
CA GLU A 686 -25.56 6.82 12.02
C GLU A 686 -26.66 5.74 11.89
N PRO A 687 -27.01 5.01 12.97
CA PRO A 687 -28.04 3.96 12.93
C PRO A 687 -29.46 4.50 12.67
N GLY A 688 -29.63 5.78 12.93
CA GLY A 688 -30.92 6.42 12.87
C GLY A 688 -30.72 7.89 13.16
N PRO A 689 -31.72 8.72 12.88
CA PRO A 689 -31.58 10.15 13.06
C PRO A 689 -31.29 10.50 14.52
N ASP A 690 -31.92 9.83 15.48
CA ASP A 690 -31.89 10.16 16.91
C ASP A 690 -30.73 9.54 17.70
N PHE A 691 -29.74 9.00 17.00
CA PHE A 691 -28.51 8.49 17.59
C PHE A 691 -27.30 9.22 16.99
N ASN A 692 -26.37 9.67 17.83
CA ASN A 692 -25.12 10.28 17.41
C ASN A 692 -23.95 9.47 17.96
N THR A 693 -23.34 8.70 17.07
CA THR A 693 -22.34 7.70 17.42
C THR A 693 -21.10 8.35 18.05
N ALA A 694 -20.58 9.41 17.43
CA ALA A 694 -19.40 10.11 17.94
C ALA A 694 -19.64 10.75 19.33
N TRP A 695 -20.84 11.28 19.59
CA TRP A 695 -21.19 11.87 20.88
C TRP A 695 -21.38 10.83 21.98
N TYR A 696 -21.98 9.69 21.66
CA TYR A 696 -22.13 8.60 22.61
C TYR A 696 -20.78 8.01 23.02
N LEU A 697 -19.91 7.75 22.05
CA LEU A 697 -18.55 7.26 22.31
C LEU A 697 -17.72 8.30 23.07
N GLU A 698 -17.98 9.60 22.88
CA GLU A 698 -17.29 10.64 23.63
C GLU A 698 -17.62 10.59 25.14
N GLN A 699 -18.89 10.37 25.48
CA GLN A 699 -19.34 10.29 26.88
C GLN A 699 -19.03 8.94 27.53
N CYS A 700 -18.97 7.86 26.75
CA CYS A 700 -18.81 6.51 27.26
C CYS A 700 -17.49 5.90 26.77
N VAL A 701 -16.43 6.12 27.56
CA VAL A 701 -15.10 5.55 27.29
C VAL A 701 -15.16 4.02 27.22
N GLU A 702 -15.98 3.37 28.06
CA GLU A 702 -16.21 1.92 27.99
C GLU A 702 -16.81 1.49 26.64
N ALA A 703 -17.79 2.23 26.09
CA ALA A 703 -18.32 1.95 24.75
C ALA A 703 -17.23 2.11 23.69
N ARG A 704 -16.38 3.13 23.81
CA ARG A 704 -15.26 3.43 22.90
C ARG A 704 -14.17 2.35 22.94
N GLU A 705 -13.87 1.81 24.11
CA GLU A 705 -12.87 0.76 24.29
C GLU A 705 -13.42 -0.64 23.99
N SER A 706 -14.75 -0.82 24.07
CA SER A 706 -15.39 -2.13 23.84
C SER A 706 -15.36 -2.59 22.38
N GLY A 707 -15.24 -1.67 21.42
CA GLY A 707 -15.34 -1.95 19.98
C GLY A 707 -16.73 -2.42 19.52
N MET A 708 -17.76 -2.38 20.38
CA MET A 708 -19.13 -2.75 20.01
C MET A 708 -19.83 -1.64 19.20
N PRO A 709 -20.78 -1.97 18.30
CA PRO A 709 -21.65 -0.98 17.68
C PRO A 709 -22.29 -0.07 18.73
N ALA A 710 -22.10 1.25 18.61
CA ALA A 710 -22.46 2.22 19.64
C ALA A 710 -23.92 2.12 20.09
N LEU A 711 -24.87 1.98 19.16
CA LEU A 711 -26.29 1.76 19.47
C LEU A 711 -26.55 0.41 20.15
N LEU A 712 -25.80 -0.64 19.80
CA LEU A 712 -25.93 -1.95 20.43
C LEU A 712 -25.38 -1.92 21.86
N HIS A 713 -24.22 -1.30 22.07
CA HIS A 713 -23.66 -1.07 23.41
C HIS A 713 -24.62 -0.22 24.27
N TYR A 714 -25.18 0.85 23.70
CA TYR A 714 -26.19 1.65 24.39
C TYR A 714 -27.41 0.81 24.79
N HIS A 715 -27.94 -0.01 23.89
CA HIS A 715 -29.11 -0.82 24.21
C HIS A 715 -28.84 -1.89 25.29
N GLN A 716 -27.67 -2.53 25.23
CA GLN A 716 -27.33 -3.66 26.12
C GLN A 716 -26.83 -3.21 27.49
N SER A 717 -26.11 -2.08 27.56
CA SER A 717 -25.40 -1.68 28.79
C SER A 717 -25.52 -0.18 29.08
N GLY A 718 -25.43 0.68 28.06
CA GLY A 718 -25.43 2.13 28.24
C GLY A 718 -26.77 2.81 28.56
N ARG A 719 -27.91 2.13 28.37
CA ARG A 719 -29.23 2.73 28.59
C ARG A 719 -29.51 3.04 30.06
N HIS A 720 -28.90 2.29 30.98
CA HIS A 720 -29.10 2.43 32.42
C HIS A 720 -28.17 3.46 33.06
N THR A 721 -27.14 3.93 32.33
CA THR A 721 -26.16 4.93 32.82
C THR A 721 -26.58 6.37 32.55
N GLY A 722 -27.60 6.60 31.70
CA GLY A 722 -28.18 7.92 31.46
C GLY A 722 -27.40 8.82 30.49
N TYR A 723 -26.51 8.26 29.68
CA TYR A 723 -25.78 9.01 28.63
C TYR A 723 -26.73 9.52 27.55
N ASP A 724 -26.48 10.73 27.04
CA ASP A 724 -27.25 11.31 25.94
C ASP A 724 -26.75 10.75 24.61
N VAL A 725 -27.61 10.00 23.92
CA VAL A 725 -27.31 9.42 22.61
C VAL A 725 -27.82 10.27 21.46
N GLY A 726 -28.58 11.32 21.76
CA GLY A 726 -29.10 12.22 20.75
C GLY A 726 -28.01 13.05 20.10
N ASN A 727 -28.42 13.88 19.15
CA ASN A 727 -27.49 14.81 18.52
C ASN A 727 -27.24 15.97 19.48
N PRO A 728 -25.99 16.15 19.97
CA PRO A 728 -25.73 17.06 21.05
C PRO A 728 -25.98 18.50 20.62
N THR A 729 -26.44 19.27 21.59
CA THR A 729 -26.44 20.71 21.48
C THR A 729 -25.62 21.31 22.61
N PHE A 730 -24.56 21.99 22.22
CA PHE A 730 -23.64 22.61 23.16
C PHE A 730 -24.06 24.05 23.43
N ALA A 731 -24.23 24.37 24.71
CA ALA A 731 -24.34 25.77 25.14
C ALA A 731 -23.06 26.52 24.74
N GLY A 732 -23.25 27.66 24.09
CA GLY A 732 -22.19 28.59 23.76
C GLY A 732 -21.99 29.63 24.86
N ASN A 733 -20.93 30.42 24.71
CA ASN A 733 -20.50 31.38 25.73
C ASN A 733 -21.21 32.74 25.59
N LEU A 734 -21.90 32.97 24.47
CA LEU A 734 -22.64 34.21 24.24
C LEU A 734 -24.07 34.10 24.74
N GLN A 735 -24.54 35.15 25.42
CA GLN A 735 -25.93 35.24 25.84
C GLN A 735 -26.82 35.83 24.73
N HIS A 736 -28.08 35.39 24.69
CA HIS A 736 -29.10 35.98 23.83
C HIS A 736 -29.29 37.46 24.14
N ARG A 737 -29.34 38.27 23.08
CA ARG A 737 -29.54 39.72 23.14
C ARG A 737 -30.96 40.04 22.65
N PRO A 738 -31.88 40.43 23.54
CA PRO A 738 -33.26 40.75 23.15
C PRO A 738 -33.31 41.84 22.07
N GLY A 739 -34.17 41.66 21.06
CA GLY A 739 -34.39 42.62 19.99
C GLY A 739 -33.31 42.65 18.91
N ARG A 740 -32.31 41.77 18.96
CA ARG A 740 -31.32 41.58 17.89
C ARG A 740 -31.68 40.36 17.04
N PRO A 741 -31.47 40.40 15.71
CA PRO A 741 -31.76 39.25 14.86
C PRO A 741 -30.90 38.04 15.19
N THR A 742 -31.50 36.85 15.07
CA THR A 742 -30.87 35.55 15.27
C THR A 742 -30.51 34.92 13.93
N VAL A 743 -29.22 34.61 13.74
CA VAL A 743 -28.70 33.97 12.54
C VAL A 743 -28.27 32.55 12.85
N LEU A 744 -28.70 31.61 12.02
CA LEU A 744 -28.19 30.24 12.03
C LEU A 744 -27.11 30.07 10.96
N LEU A 745 -25.86 29.91 11.37
CA LEU A 745 -24.73 29.64 10.47
C LEU A 745 -24.44 28.14 10.40
N CYS A 746 -24.43 27.58 9.19
CA CYS A 746 -24.32 26.13 8.97
C CYS A 746 -22.97 25.76 8.35
N ALA A 747 -22.21 24.93 9.06
CA ALA A 747 -20.98 24.30 8.57
C ALA A 747 -21.29 23.02 7.81
N HIS A 748 -20.45 22.66 6.82
CA HIS A 748 -20.57 21.40 6.07
C HIS A 748 -19.57 20.33 6.49
N ALA A 749 -18.61 20.68 7.35
CA ALA A 749 -17.61 19.76 7.89
C ALA A 749 -17.17 20.21 9.29
N ALA A 750 -16.68 19.24 10.07
CA ALA A 750 -16.07 19.43 11.38
C ALA A 750 -14.88 18.44 11.53
N ASN A 751 -14.02 18.39 10.51
CA ASN A 751 -12.91 17.44 10.43
C ASN A 751 -11.74 17.84 11.34
N VAL A 752 -10.84 16.89 11.63
CA VAL A 752 -9.67 17.10 12.51
C VAL A 752 -8.72 18.20 11.98
N GLN A 753 -8.58 18.32 10.66
CA GLN A 753 -7.85 19.42 10.02
C GLN A 753 -8.81 20.51 9.53
N LEU A 754 -8.53 21.77 9.87
CA LEU A 754 -9.32 22.92 9.44
C LEU A 754 -8.81 23.46 8.10
N PHE A 755 -9.68 23.51 7.09
CA PHE A 755 -9.36 24.01 5.76
C PHE A 755 -9.87 25.46 5.59
N GLY A 756 -10.05 25.90 4.34
CA GLY A 756 -10.40 27.29 4.03
C GLY A 756 -11.82 27.68 4.46
N ALA A 757 -12.77 26.75 4.39
CA ALA A 757 -14.17 27.00 4.67
C ALA A 757 -14.48 27.04 6.18
N GLU A 758 -13.87 26.17 6.99
CA GLU A 758 -14.04 26.16 8.44
C GLU A 758 -13.43 27.42 9.08
N ARG A 759 -12.27 27.85 8.58
CA ARG A 759 -11.67 29.13 8.98
C ARG A 759 -12.54 30.32 8.57
N SER A 760 -13.10 30.29 7.36
CA SER A 760 -14.07 31.30 6.92
C SER A 760 -15.30 31.35 7.85
N LEU A 761 -15.80 30.21 8.32
CA LEU A 761 -16.93 30.19 9.25
C LEU A 761 -16.61 30.90 10.57
N LEU A 762 -15.41 30.68 11.14
CA LEU A 762 -14.96 31.41 12.33
C LEU A 762 -14.87 32.91 12.09
N ASP A 763 -14.36 33.32 10.93
CA ASP A 763 -14.30 34.73 10.51
C ASP A 763 -15.72 35.34 10.44
N MET A 764 -16.70 34.58 9.91
CA MET A 764 -18.10 34.98 9.83
C MET A 764 -18.74 35.13 11.23
N LEU A 765 -18.40 34.26 12.18
CA LEU A 765 -18.88 34.35 13.56
C LEU A 765 -18.34 35.60 14.26
N ASP A 766 -17.05 35.89 14.10
CA ASP A 766 -16.47 37.13 14.61
C ASP A 766 -17.14 38.36 13.98
N ALA A 767 -17.52 38.28 12.70
CA ALA A 767 -18.22 39.36 12.01
C ALA A 767 -19.66 39.54 12.51
N CYS A 768 -20.39 38.45 12.75
CA CYS A 768 -21.72 38.48 13.36
C CYS A 768 -21.67 39.06 14.77
N ALA A 769 -20.66 38.70 15.57
CA ALA A 769 -20.45 39.27 16.91
C ALA A 769 -20.22 40.79 16.86
N ALA A 770 -19.44 41.27 15.88
CA ALA A 770 -19.22 42.71 15.66
C ALA A 770 -20.47 43.46 15.17
N LEU A 771 -21.47 42.75 14.64
CA LEU A 771 -22.77 43.27 14.24
C LEU A 771 -23.84 43.15 15.34
N ASP A 772 -23.44 42.72 16.54
CA ASP A 772 -24.33 42.45 17.67
C ASP A 772 -25.46 41.45 17.38
N LEU A 773 -25.24 40.50 16.47
CA LEU A 773 -26.22 39.48 16.12
C LEU A 773 -26.26 38.36 17.15
N ASN A 774 -27.44 37.77 17.33
CA ASN A 774 -27.58 36.49 18.00
C ASN A 774 -27.17 35.40 17.00
N VAL A 775 -26.34 34.45 17.44
CA VAL A 775 -25.78 33.45 16.51
C VAL A 775 -25.92 32.05 17.06
N LEU A 776 -26.49 31.18 16.23
CA LEU A 776 -26.48 29.73 16.40
C LEU A 776 -25.60 29.14 15.31
N VAL A 777 -24.95 28.02 15.62
CA VAL A 777 -24.14 27.29 14.66
C VAL A 777 -24.65 25.87 14.52
N SER A 778 -24.67 25.35 13.30
CA SER A 778 -24.83 23.91 13.06
C SER A 778 -23.56 23.30 12.48
N VAL A 779 -23.28 22.07 12.89
CA VAL A 779 -22.18 21.23 12.39
C VAL A 779 -22.70 19.84 12.04
N PRO A 780 -22.13 19.15 11.04
CA PRO A 780 -22.60 17.82 10.65
C PRO A 780 -22.11 16.70 11.57
N SER A 781 -21.04 16.92 12.33
CA SER A 781 -20.44 15.93 13.23
C SER A 781 -19.69 16.63 14.38
N VAL A 782 -19.33 15.84 15.40
CA VAL A 782 -18.55 16.28 16.56
C VAL A 782 -17.11 15.72 16.56
N ALA A 783 -16.59 15.33 15.40
CA ALA A 783 -15.27 14.68 15.26
C ALA A 783 -14.08 15.57 15.67
N ASN A 784 -14.27 16.88 15.79
CA ASN A 784 -13.25 17.83 16.24
C ASN A 784 -13.77 18.74 17.36
N LEU A 785 -13.71 18.26 18.60
CA LEU A 785 -14.18 18.99 19.77
C LEU A 785 -13.46 20.35 19.97
N ALA A 786 -12.18 20.45 19.61
CA ALA A 786 -11.46 21.73 19.68
C ALA A 786 -12.06 22.79 18.74
N TYR A 787 -12.51 22.37 17.56
CA TYR A 787 -13.26 23.25 16.65
C TYR A 787 -14.64 23.59 17.20
N ILE A 788 -15.36 22.61 17.77
CA ILE A 788 -16.65 22.86 18.45
C ILE A 788 -16.49 23.89 19.57
N ASP A 789 -15.45 23.79 20.40
CA ASP A 789 -15.18 24.76 21.46
C ASP A 789 -14.85 26.15 20.91
N ALA A 790 -14.13 26.24 19.78
CA ALA A 790 -13.89 27.51 19.10
C ALA A 790 -15.18 28.16 18.57
N LEU A 791 -16.15 27.35 18.11
CA LEU A 791 -17.48 27.80 17.70
C LEU A 791 -18.33 28.22 18.92
N ARG A 792 -18.33 27.43 20.00
CA ARG A 792 -19.05 27.72 21.25
C ARG A 792 -18.59 29.03 21.88
N ALA A 793 -17.30 29.36 21.78
CA ALA A 793 -16.77 30.62 22.25
C ALA A 793 -17.36 31.85 21.51
N ARG A 794 -17.96 31.68 20.33
CA ARG A 794 -18.45 32.74 19.43
C ARG A 794 -19.94 32.65 19.11
N ALA A 795 -20.65 31.69 19.69
CA ALA A 795 -22.06 31.46 19.43
C ALA A 795 -22.83 31.38 20.75
N MET A 796 -24.14 31.49 20.67
CA MET A 796 -25.05 31.17 21.78
C MET A 796 -25.18 29.66 21.96
N GLN A 797 -25.06 28.92 20.86
CA GLN A 797 -25.31 27.49 20.82
C GLN A 797 -24.68 26.87 19.57
N VAL A 798 -24.17 25.66 19.70
CA VAL A 798 -23.69 24.84 18.58
C VAL A 798 -24.48 23.54 18.57
N ALA A 799 -25.26 23.31 17.53
CA ALA A 799 -26.09 22.11 17.36
C ALA A 799 -25.43 21.14 16.37
N CYS A 800 -25.28 19.88 16.75
CA CYS A 800 -24.92 18.84 15.79
C CYS A 800 -26.16 18.43 14.99
N ILE A 801 -26.15 18.60 13.67
CA ILE A 801 -27.21 18.16 12.78
C ILE A 801 -26.56 17.43 11.61
N PRO A 802 -26.56 16.08 11.59
CA PRO A 802 -25.93 15.30 10.54
C PRO A 802 -26.55 15.56 9.16
N THR A 803 -25.76 16.11 8.25
CA THR A 803 -26.13 16.39 6.85
C THR A 803 -25.28 15.57 5.89
N GLN A 804 -25.59 15.61 4.60
CA GLN A 804 -24.81 14.92 3.56
C GLN A 804 -24.28 15.91 2.54
N LEU A 805 -23.12 15.61 1.96
CA LEU A 805 -22.64 16.36 0.80
C LEU A 805 -23.55 16.13 -0.40
N TRP A 806 -23.74 17.17 -1.20
CA TRP A 806 -24.59 17.10 -2.37
C TRP A 806 -24.10 16.07 -3.39
N ARG A 807 -24.94 15.07 -3.64
CA ARG A 807 -24.92 14.23 -4.83
C ARG A 807 -26.28 14.24 -5.55
N ALA A 808 -26.26 14.18 -6.87
CA ALA A 808 -27.43 14.25 -7.75
C ALA A 808 -28.39 13.08 -7.55
N ASP A 809 -27.79 11.91 -7.31
CA ASP A 809 -28.47 10.63 -7.12
C ASP A 809 -28.98 10.44 -5.68
N ILE A 810 -28.79 11.41 -4.79
CA ILE A 810 -29.18 11.34 -3.38
C ILE A 810 -30.12 12.51 -3.02
N ALA A 811 -31.32 12.19 -2.53
CA ALA A 811 -32.29 13.19 -2.07
C ALA A 811 -31.79 13.95 -0.81
N PRO A 812 -32.23 15.20 -0.58
CA PRO A 812 -31.91 15.91 0.67
C PRO A 812 -32.48 15.21 1.89
N CYS A 813 -31.70 15.09 2.97
CA CYS A 813 -32.11 14.32 4.15
C CYS A 813 -33.28 15.00 4.89
N ARG A 814 -34.47 14.37 4.86
CA ARG A 814 -35.71 14.92 5.44
C ARG A 814 -35.58 15.24 6.93
N VAL A 815 -34.97 14.36 7.72
CA VAL A 815 -34.86 14.56 9.17
C VAL A 815 -33.93 15.72 9.53
N ALA A 816 -32.85 15.92 8.76
CA ALA A 816 -32.00 17.10 8.94
C ALA A 816 -32.78 18.40 8.67
N VAL A 817 -33.61 18.43 7.61
CA VAL A 817 -34.50 19.57 7.31
C VAL A 817 -35.48 19.83 8.46
N GLU A 818 -36.11 18.78 9.02
CA GLU A 818 -37.03 18.91 10.15
C GLU A 818 -36.35 19.47 11.42
N ARG A 819 -35.11 19.04 11.70
CA ARG A 819 -34.30 19.55 12.82
C ARG A 819 -33.88 20.99 12.63
N PHE A 820 -33.50 21.38 11.41
CA PHE A 820 -33.27 22.77 11.08
C PHE A 820 -34.53 23.61 11.29
N CYS A 821 -35.69 23.16 10.81
CA CYS A 821 -36.98 23.83 11.05
C CYS A 821 -37.30 23.95 12.55
N ALA A 822 -37.03 22.90 13.34
CA ALA A 822 -37.22 22.95 14.79
C ALA A 822 -36.29 23.97 15.45
N LEU A 823 -35.00 23.97 15.09
CA LEU A 823 -34.02 24.94 15.60
C LEU A 823 -34.40 26.37 15.24
N ILE A 824 -34.86 26.58 14.00
CA ILE A 824 -35.35 27.88 13.51
C ILE A 824 -36.53 28.36 14.36
N ARG A 825 -37.52 27.51 14.63
CA ARG A 825 -38.69 27.87 15.43
C ARG A 825 -38.36 28.09 16.91
N THR A 826 -37.57 27.21 17.51
CA THR A 826 -37.25 27.25 18.94
C THR A 826 -36.49 28.52 19.31
N HIS A 827 -35.59 28.97 18.45
CA HIS A 827 -34.77 30.16 18.70
C HIS A 827 -35.23 31.41 17.94
N SER A 828 -36.38 31.35 17.26
CA SER A 828 -36.87 32.43 16.41
C SER A 828 -35.77 32.94 15.46
N VAL A 829 -35.16 32.04 14.71
CA VAL A 829 -34.10 32.38 13.74
C VAL A 829 -34.69 33.27 12.65
N ASP A 830 -34.07 34.42 12.43
CA ASP A 830 -34.48 35.39 11.42
C ASP A 830 -33.80 35.16 10.07
N LEU A 831 -32.67 34.44 10.04
CA LEU A 831 -31.89 34.19 8.82
C LEU A 831 -31.08 32.88 8.92
N VAL A 832 -31.07 32.09 7.85
CA VAL A 832 -30.24 30.88 7.74
C VAL A 832 -29.14 31.09 6.72
N HIS A 833 -27.90 30.82 7.11
CA HIS A 833 -26.71 30.95 6.29
C HIS A 833 -26.05 29.59 6.10
N SER A 834 -25.98 29.09 4.86
CA SER A 834 -25.19 27.91 4.49
C SER A 834 -23.80 28.31 4.01
N ASN A 835 -22.74 27.84 4.66
CA ASN A 835 -21.35 28.26 4.37
C ASN A 835 -20.67 27.47 3.24
N THR A 836 -21.45 26.86 2.33
CA THR A 836 -20.99 26.20 1.10
C THR A 836 -22.20 25.90 0.21
N LEU A 837 -21.99 25.73 -1.11
CA LEU A 837 -23.05 25.18 -1.97
C LEU A 837 -23.34 23.71 -1.73
N MET A 838 -22.39 22.95 -1.14
CA MET A 838 -22.52 21.50 -0.99
C MET A 838 -23.58 21.09 0.03
N LEU A 839 -24.12 22.05 0.80
CA LEU A 839 -25.03 21.83 1.90
C LEU A 839 -26.44 22.35 1.55
N ARG A 840 -27.38 21.43 1.33
CA ARG A 840 -28.72 21.71 0.75
C ARG A 840 -29.79 21.91 1.82
N GLU A 841 -29.75 21.08 2.86
CA GLU A 841 -30.80 20.91 3.86
C GLU A 841 -31.13 22.19 4.65
N PRO A 842 -30.16 23.02 5.11
CA PRO A 842 -30.49 24.24 5.83
C PRO A 842 -31.24 25.25 4.97
N LEU A 843 -30.91 25.36 3.67
CA LEU A 843 -31.57 26.30 2.75
C LEU A 843 -33.01 25.84 2.45
N ILE A 844 -33.23 24.52 2.35
CA ILE A 844 -34.57 23.95 2.21
C ILE A 844 -35.40 24.25 3.47
N ALA A 845 -34.83 24.03 4.67
CA ALA A 845 -35.49 24.30 5.94
C ALA A 845 -35.85 25.79 6.11
N ALA A 846 -34.95 26.68 5.71
CA ALA A 846 -35.19 28.12 5.72
C ALA A 846 -36.45 28.50 4.92
N ARG A 847 -36.56 27.99 3.69
CA ARG A 847 -37.73 28.21 2.83
C ARG A 847 -39.01 27.65 3.43
N LEU A 848 -38.96 26.45 4.02
CA LEU A 848 -40.13 25.83 4.68
C LEU A 848 -40.58 26.61 5.92
N ALA A 849 -39.62 27.17 6.66
CA ALA A 849 -39.88 28.02 7.82
C ALA A 849 -40.17 29.49 7.44
N GLN A 850 -40.16 29.83 6.14
CA GLN A 850 -40.36 31.18 5.61
C GLN A 850 -39.37 32.21 6.17
N VAL A 851 -38.12 31.78 6.40
CA VAL A 851 -37.01 32.65 6.81
C VAL A 851 -36.02 32.80 5.65
N PRO A 852 -35.40 33.98 5.47
CA PRO A 852 -34.39 34.22 4.43
C PRO A 852 -33.29 33.15 4.40
N ALA A 853 -33.07 32.57 3.22
CA ALA A 853 -32.02 31.58 2.96
C ALA A 853 -30.81 32.23 2.29
N VAL A 854 -29.64 32.10 2.89
CA VAL A 854 -28.39 32.71 2.39
C VAL A 854 -27.39 31.62 2.04
N LEU A 855 -26.95 31.56 0.78
CA LEU A 855 -25.90 30.67 0.31
C LEU A 855 -24.57 31.42 0.25
N HIS A 856 -23.56 31.00 1.01
CA HIS A 856 -22.21 31.49 0.89
C HIS A 856 -21.35 30.50 0.11
N ALA A 857 -21.02 30.85 -1.13
CA ALA A 857 -20.30 30.01 -2.05
C ALA A 857 -18.79 30.24 -1.96
N HIS A 858 -18.07 29.15 -1.84
CA HIS A 858 -16.60 29.09 -1.90
C HIS A 858 -16.11 28.37 -3.16
N GLU A 859 -17.02 27.85 -3.98
CA GLU A 859 -16.78 26.99 -5.12
C GLU A 859 -17.27 27.61 -6.43
N SER A 860 -16.76 27.10 -7.57
CA SER A 860 -17.18 27.51 -8.91
C SER A 860 -17.43 26.29 -9.78
N PRO A 861 -18.66 25.74 -9.83
CA PRO A 861 -18.98 24.55 -10.62
C PRO A 861 -18.54 24.65 -12.09
N ALA A 862 -18.73 25.81 -12.71
CA ALA A 862 -18.34 26.05 -14.11
C ALA A 862 -16.83 25.88 -14.39
N HIS A 863 -15.99 25.88 -13.35
CA HIS A 863 -14.54 25.82 -13.47
C HIS A 863 -13.90 24.75 -12.57
N ASP A 864 -14.72 23.84 -12.04
CA ASP A 864 -14.27 22.71 -11.25
C ASP A 864 -14.97 21.43 -11.72
N ALA A 865 -14.35 20.76 -12.70
CA ALA A 865 -14.86 19.51 -13.27
C ALA A 865 -14.87 18.37 -12.24
N ASP A 866 -13.93 18.37 -11.29
CA ASP A 866 -13.89 17.38 -10.22
C ASP A 866 -15.11 17.53 -9.30
N LEU A 867 -15.49 18.78 -8.98
CA LEU A 867 -16.70 19.09 -8.22
C LEU A 867 -17.97 18.63 -8.96
N CYS A 868 -18.06 18.88 -10.26
CA CYS A 868 -19.19 18.45 -11.07
C CYS A 868 -19.31 16.93 -11.15
N ALA A 869 -18.17 16.23 -11.31
CA ALA A 869 -18.12 14.77 -11.30
C ALA A 869 -18.52 14.21 -9.92
N ALA A 870 -18.10 14.84 -8.83
CA ALA A 870 -18.47 14.45 -7.47
C ALA A 870 -19.97 14.64 -7.18
N ILE A 871 -20.57 15.73 -7.67
CA ILE A 871 -22.01 15.95 -7.54
C ILE A 871 -22.79 15.04 -8.51
N GLY A 872 -22.27 14.76 -9.70
CA GLY A 872 -22.95 13.98 -10.74
C GLY A 872 -23.89 14.81 -11.63
N LEU A 873 -23.74 16.14 -11.64
CA LEU A 873 -24.51 17.06 -12.48
C LEU A 873 -23.56 17.96 -13.30
N PRO A 874 -24.01 18.45 -14.47
CA PRO A 874 -23.28 19.49 -15.17
C PRO A 874 -23.36 20.83 -14.41
N ALA A 875 -22.36 21.67 -14.61
CA ALA A 875 -22.18 22.91 -13.85
C ALA A 875 -23.40 23.85 -13.87
N ASP A 876 -24.06 24.00 -15.02
CA ASP A 876 -25.24 24.85 -15.18
C ASP A 876 -26.42 24.39 -14.33
N GLN A 877 -26.63 23.07 -14.23
CA GLN A 877 -27.67 22.49 -13.37
C GLN A 877 -27.34 22.66 -11.89
N ILE A 878 -26.07 22.47 -11.50
CA ILE A 878 -25.61 22.71 -10.12
C ILE A 878 -25.87 24.18 -9.73
N VAL A 879 -25.49 25.13 -10.59
CA VAL A 879 -25.73 26.54 -10.32
C VAL A 879 -27.23 26.83 -10.21
N ALA A 880 -28.03 26.39 -11.18
CA ALA A 880 -29.48 26.63 -11.17
C ALA A 880 -30.15 26.09 -9.90
N GLU A 881 -29.81 24.87 -9.50
CA GLU A 881 -30.35 24.24 -8.30
C GLU A 881 -29.91 24.94 -7.01
N ALA A 882 -28.65 25.32 -6.88
CA ALA A 882 -28.15 26.06 -5.71
C ALA A 882 -28.85 27.41 -5.57
N LEU A 883 -28.96 28.16 -6.67
CA LEU A 883 -29.62 29.46 -6.70
C LEU A 883 -31.13 29.37 -6.43
N SER A 884 -31.78 28.26 -6.82
CA SER A 884 -33.21 28.06 -6.56
C SER A 884 -33.55 27.98 -5.07
N ARG A 885 -32.58 27.59 -4.23
CA ARG A 885 -32.74 27.37 -2.79
C ARG A 885 -32.33 28.57 -1.94
N ALA A 886 -31.57 29.50 -2.50
CA ALA A 886 -31.08 30.68 -1.79
C ALA A 886 -31.91 31.92 -2.16
N ASP A 887 -32.24 32.75 -1.19
CA ASP A 887 -32.79 34.09 -1.41
C ASP A 887 -31.69 35.08 -1.75
N GLN A 888 -30.57 35.00 -1.03
CA GLN A 888 -29.35 35.78 -1.23
C GLN A 888 -28.13 34.88 -1.43
N VAL A 889 -27.17 35.33 -2.25
CA VAL A 889 -25.89 34.65 -2.48
C VAL A 889 -24.76 35.53 -1.97
N LEU A 890 -23.90 34.96 -1.14
CA LEU A 890 -22.65 35.56 -0.71
C LEU A 890 -21.56 34.84 -1.50
N ALA A 891 -20.85 35.59 -2.32
CA ALA A 891 -19.72 35.07 -3.07
C ALA A 891 -18.43 35.52 -2.41
N ASN A 892 -17.49 34.60 -2.21
CA ASN A 892 -16.21 34.93 -1.60
C ASN A 892 -15.33 35.90 -2.42
N SER A 893 -15.66 36.12 -3.70
CA SER A 893 -14.98 37.04 -4.62
C SER A 893 -15.94 37.58 -5.69
N ALA A 894 -15.52 38.60 -6.43
CA ALA A 894 -16.28 39.09 -7.58
C ALA A 894 -16.34 38.05 -8.71
N PHE A 895 -15.28 37.27 -8.89
CA PHE A 895 -15.24 36.14 -9.82
C PHE A 895 -16.31 35.11 -9.47
N THR A 896 -16.40 34.69 -8.21
CA THR A 896 -17.46 33.77 -7.78
C THR A 896 -18.84 34.41 -7.96
N ALA A 897 -18.98 35.71 -7.67
CA ALA A 897 -20.24 36.44 -7.85
C ALA A 897 -20.69 36.49 -9.31
N GLN A 898 -19.76 36.54 -10.26
CA GLN A 898 -20.07 36.53 -11.69
C GLN A 898 -20.60 35.18 -12.17
N HIS A 899 -20.11 34.08 -11.60
CA HIS A 899 -20.42 32.71 -12.05
C HIS A 899 -21.52 32.03 -11.23
N LEU A 900 -21.80 32.53 -10.03
CA LEU A 900 -22.89 32.09 -9.17
C LEU A 900 -23.82 33.28 -8.84
N ALA A 901 -24.23 34.02 -9.87
CA ALA A 901 -25.00 35.25 -9.73
C ALA A 901 -26.51 35.00 -9.61
N LYS A 902 -27.12 35.51 -8.55
CA LYS A 902 -28.55 35.81 -8.47
C LYS A 902 -28.78 37.32 -8.69
N PRO A 903 -29.41 37.75 -9.79
CA PRO A 903 -29.59 39.17 -10.10
C PRO A 903 -30.25 39.96 -8.96
N GLY A 904 -29.59 41.04 -8.52
CA GLY A 904 -30.07 41.90 -7.42
C GLY A 904 -29.99 41.28 -6.02
N ALA A 905 -29.47 40.06 -5.89
CA ALA A 905 -29.42 39.30 -4.65
C ALA A 905 -28.09 38.55 -4.46
N THR A 906 -27.00 39.12 -4.98
CA THR A 906 -25.64 38.59 -4.84
C THR A 906 -24.73 39.66 -4.23
N HIS A 907 -24.00 39.29 -3.18
CA HIS A 907 -23.08 40.15 -2.46
C HIS A 907 -21.69 39.53 -2.45
N VAL A 908 -20.64 40.35 -2.64
CA VAL A 908 -19.26 39.90 -2.47
C VAL A 908 -18.87 40.04 -1.00
N VAL A 909 -18.59 38.92 -0.35
CA VAL A 909 -18.19 38.83 1.07
C VAL A 909 -16.90 38.04 1.13
N GLY A 910 -15.77 38.74 1.16
CA GLY A 910 -14.45 38.11 1.06
C GLY A 910 -13.94 37.51 2.36
N ASN A 911 -12.96 36.61 2.26
CA ASN A 911 -12.23 36.13 3.45
C ASN A 911 -11.40 37.26 4.07
N ILE A 912 -11.11 37.13 5.37
CA ILE A 912 -10.21 38.05 6.09
C ILE A 912 -8.85 37.41 6.36
N ILE A 913 -7.94 38.23 6.90
CA ILE A 913 -6.62 37.80 7.32
C ILE A 913 -6.22 38.42 8.66
N ASP A 914 -5.68 37.60 9.57
CA ASP A 914 -5.07 38.11 10.79
C ASP A 914 -3.68 38.68 10.51
N LEU A 915 -3.63 40.00 10.29
CA LEU A 915 -2.38 40.71 10.05
C LEU A 915 -1.32 40.55 11.15
N LYS A 916 -1.72 40.30 12.40
CA LYS A 916 -0.77 40.14 13.51
C LYS A 916 -0.15 38.75 13.47
N ALA A 917 -0.94 37.71 13.22
CA ALA A 917 -0.43 36.35 13.06
C ALA A 917 0.58 36.22 11.91
N PHE A 918 0.45 37.07 10.89
CA PHE A 918 1.38 37.13 9.75
C PHE A 918 2.36 38.32 9.83
N ASP A 919 2.64 38.87 11.01
CA ASP A 919 3.71 39.86 11.20
C ASP A 919 5.09 39.20 11.15
N LEU A 920 5.46 38.76 9.94
CA LEU A 920 6.67 38.00 9.68
C LEU A 920 7.69 38.88 8.96
N PRO A 921 8.97 38.90 9.38
CA PRO A 921 9.99 39.64 8.66
C PRO A 921 10.15 39.09 7.24
N ASN A 922 10.28 39.99 6.26
CA ASN A 922 10.70 39.65 4.91
C ASN A 922 11.96 40.46 4.56
N ALA A 923 13.11 39.85 4.79
CA ALA A 923 14.41 40.43 4.51
C ALA A 923 15.07 39.69 3.34
N PRO A 924 14.79 40.07 2.08
CA PRO A 924 15.43 39.44 0.93
C PRO A 924 16.93 39.73 0.97
N ASP A 925 17.73 38.66 0.87
CA ASP A 925 19.18 38.70 0.76
C ASP A 925 19.56 38.81 -0.72
N ASN A 926 20.50 39.69 -1.04
CA ASN A 926 20.99 39.82 -2.41
C ASN A 926 21.67 38.53 -2.90
N LYS A 927 22.18 37.70 -1.98
CA LYS A 927 22.80 36.40 -2.29
C LYS A 927 21.78 35.27 -2.44
N ARG A 928 20.58 35.40 -1.85
CA ARG A 928 19.56 34.36 -1.87
C ARG A 928 18.16 34.93 -1.73
N ILE A 929 17.34 34.71 -2.74
CA ILE A 929 15.92 35.06 -2.79
C ILE A 929 15.11 33.78 -2.92
N THR A 930 14.11 33.59 -2.06
CA THR A 930 13.22 32.43 -2.12
C THR A 930 11.85 32.79 -2.71
N ALA A 931 11.33 31.96 -3.62
CA ALA A 931 9.95 32.02 -4.09
C ALA A 931 9.26 30.67 -3.88
N ALA A 932 8.09 30.64 -3.24
CA ALA A 932 7.47 29.38 -2.81
C ALA A 932 6.09 29.14 -3.42
N LEU A 933 5.86 27.92 -3.90
CA LEU A 933 4.52 27.38 -4.10
C LEU A 933 4.09 26.69 -2.80
N ILE A 934 3.06 27.23 -2.15
CA ILE A 934 2.51 26.71 -0.89
C ILE A 934 1.11 26.18 -1.17
N SER A 935 0.91 24.87 -1.17
CA SER A 935 -0.34 24.26 -1.64
C SER A 935 -0.63 22.88 -1.03
N SER A 936 -1.80 22.31 -1.35
CA SER A 936 -2.14 20.91 -1.03
C SER A 936 -1.40 19.88 -1.89
N ASN A 937 -0.55 20.32 -2.82
CA ASN A 937 0.26 19.49 -3.70
C ASN A 937 -0.53 18.46 -4.54
N LEU A 938 -1.82 18.72 -4.78
CA LEU A 938 -2.61 17.98 -5.76
C LEU A 938 -2.12 18.30 -7.19
N PRO A 939 -2.31 17.40 -8.18
CA PRO A 939 -1.84 17.60 -9.56
C PRO A 939 -2.24 18.96 -10.17
N LYS A 940 -3.44 19.46 -9.85
CA LYS A 940 -3.96 20.74 -10.35
C LYS A 940 -3.32 22.01 -9.76
N LYS A 941 -2.40 21.89 -8.80
CA LYS A 941 -1.77 23.05 -8.12
C LYS A 941 -0.50 23.60 -8.80
N GLY A 942 -0.12 23.08 -9.96
CA GLY A 942 0.97 23.64 -10.78
C GLY A 942 2.38 23.23 -10.35
N ILE A 943 2.53 22.02 -9.80
CA ILE A 943 3.83 21.45 -9.44
C ILE A 943 4.74 21.33 -10.69
N ALA A 944 4.18 20.94 -11.83
CA ALA A 944 4.90 20.84 -13.09
C ALA A 944 5.43 22.21 -13.56
N ASP A 945 4.61 23.26 -13.44
CA ASP A 945 4.99 24.63 -13.79
C ASP A 945 6.09 25.17 -12.86
N LEU A 946 6.07 24.82 -11.58
CA LEU A 946 7.16 25.14 -10.64
C LEU A 946 8.49 24.50 -11.07
N LEU A 947 8.45 23.24 -11.52
CA LEU A 947 9.62 22.54 -12.04
C LEU A 947 10.13 23.22 -13.32
N GLN A 948 9.23 23.61 -14.23
CA GLN A 948 9.61 24.33 -15.44
C GLN A 948 10.24 25.69 -15.13
N LEU A 949 9.69 26.46 -14.19
CA LEU A 949 10.27 27.72 -13.71
C LEU A 949 11.68 27.50 -13.14
N ALA A 950 11.88 26.40 -12.43
CA ALA A 950 13.19 26.03 -11.90
C ALA A 950 14.18 25.81 -13.03
N CYS A 951 13.84 24.98 -14.01
CA CYS A 951 14.65 24.72 -15.20
C CYS A 951 14.99 26.02 -15.96
N ASP A 952 14.00 26.88 -16.21
CA ASP A 952 14.18 28.10 -16.99
C ASP A 952 15.13 29.09 -16.32
N THR A 953 15.13 29.17 -14.98
CA THR A 953 15.91 30.16 -14.22
C THR A 953 17.22 29.63 -13.64
N ALA A 954 17.46 28.31 -13.68
CA ALA A 954 18.61 27.67 -13.04
C ALA A 954 19.96 28.15 -13.58
N ALA A 955 20.04 28.47 -14.87
CA ALA A 955 21.31 28.80 -15.53
C ALA A 955 21.74 30.27 -15.32
N ASP A 956 20.80 31.20 -15.27
CA ASP A 956 21.08 32.64 -15.36
C ASP A 956 20.62 33.44 -14.14
N THR A 957 20.00 32.80 -13.14
CA THR A 957 19.50 33.44 -11.92
C THR A 957 19.98 32.69 -10.67
N PRO A 958 21.31 32.65 -10.41
CA PRO A 958 21.90 31.77 -9.39
C PRO A 958 21.55 32.11 -7.94
N ASN A 959 21.04 33.32 -7.67
CA ASN A 959 20.58 33.73 -6.36
C ASN A 959 19.09 33.44 -6.10
N LEU A 960 18.36 32.80 -7.03
CA LEU A 960 16.97 32.39 -6.84
C LEU A 960 16.88 30.96 -6.31
N GLN A 961 15.97 30.73 -5.35
CA GLN A 961 15.58 29.41 -4.87
C GLN A 961 14.05 29.29 -4.88
N LEU A 962 13.53 28.37 -5.69
CA LEU A 962 12.15 27.94 -5.69
C LEU A 962 11.91 26.89 -4.59
N LEU A 963 10.80 27.01 -3.87
CA LEU A 963 10.41 26.12 -2.78
C LEU A 963 9.05 25.49 -3.08
N LEU A 964 8.93 24.18 -2.89
CA LEU A 964 7.65 23.47 -2.85
C LEU A 964 7.30 23.14 -1.40
N ILE A 965 6.18 23.65 -0.90
CA ILE A 965 5.76 23.48 0.51
C ILE A 965 4.32 22.98 0.56
N GLY A 966 4.10 21.79 1.13
CA GLY A 966 2.79 21.15 1.23
C GLY A 966 2.91 19.67 1.62
N PRO A 967 1.79 18.92 1.71
CA PRO A 967 1.81 17.50 2.07
C PRO A 967 2.46 16.65 0.98
N ASP A 968 2.96 15.46 1.35
CA ASP A 968 3.47 14.50 0.39
C ASP A 968 2.31 13.82 -0.34
N THR A 969 2.26 14.04 -1.65
CA THR A 969 1.34 13.36 -2.57
C THR A 969 2.16 12.46 -3.50
N PRO A 970 1.55 11.53 -4.26
CA PRO A 970 2.29 10.71 -5.23
C PRO A 970 3.16 11.53 -6.20
N GLY A 971 2.69 12.73 -6.58
CA GLY A 971 3.46 13.66 -7.41
C GLY A 971 4.68 14.26 -6.69
N VAL A 972 4.59 14.54 -5.39
CA VAL A 972 5.73 15.02 -4.59
C VAL A 972 6.72 13.89 -4.32
N ALA A 973 6.26 12.67 -4.08
CA ALA A 973 7.11 11.49 -3.93
C ALA A 973 8.00 11.27 -5.17
N ALA A 974 7.43 11.46 -6.37
CA ALA A 974 8.20 11.45 -7.62
C ALA A 974 9.27 12.56 -7.68
N LEU A 975 8.96 13.78 -7.21
CA LEU A 975 9.94 14.86 -7.14
C LEU A 975 11.02 14.64 -6.08
N ARG A 976 10.69 14.08 -4.91
CA ARG A 976 11.68 13.70 -3.87
C ARG A 976 12.65 12.65 -4.41
N THR A 977 12.14 11.73 -5.21
CA THR A 977 12.95 10.77 -5.95
C THR A 977 13.92 11.48 -6.91
N LEU A 978 13.50 12.56 -7.59
CA LEU A 978 14.37 13.39 -8.44
C LEU A 978 15.38 14.24 -7.63
N GLU A 979 15.00 14.71 -6.44
CA GLU A 979 15.84 15.46 -5.49
C GLU A 979 16.99 14.59 -4.97
N ALA A 980 16.66 13.40 -4.47
CA ALA A 980 17.64 12.41 -4.07
C ALA A 980 18.55 12.04 -5.25
N ARG A 981 17.95 11.95 -6.46
CA ARG A 981 18.65 11.79 -7.75
C ARG A 981 19.46 12.98 -8.25
N GLY A 982 19.70 14.03 -7.46
CA GLY A 982 20.51 15.19 -7.88
C GLY A 982 20.08 15.84 -9.21
N LYS A 983 18.88 15.50 -9.69
CA LYS A 983 18.33 15.82 -11.01
C LYS A 983 17.24 16.86 -10.92
N LEU A 984 16.78 17.13 -9.72
CA LEU A 984 16.02 18.33 -9.46
C LEU A 984 16.90 19.55 -9.78
N PRO A 985 16.38 20.55 -10.50
CA PRO A 985 17.11 21.78 -10.74
C PRO A 985 17.65 22.34 -9.42
N ARG A 986 18.93 22.75 -9.40
CA ARG A 986 19.63 23.14 -8.15
C ARG A 986 18.95 24.30 -7.41
N ASN A 987 18.19 25.10 -8.15
CA ASN A 987 17.39 26.19 -7.63
C ASN A 987 15.99 25.76 -7.18
N LEU A 988 15.61 24.48 -7.14
CA LEU A 988 14.35 23.98 -6.56
C LEU A 988 14.61 23.12 -5.33
N ARG A 989 13.79 23.30 -4.27
CA ARG A 989 13.85 22.50 -3.04
C ARG A 989 12.47 22.08 -2.60
N ILE A 990 12.35 20.84 -2.13
CA ILE A 990 11.11 20.29 -1.59
C ILE A 990 11.19 20.37 -0.07
N MET A 991 10.28 21.14 0.55
CA MET A 991 10.30 21.34 2.00
C MET A 991 9.49 20.24 2.72
N PRO A 992 9.79 19.93 3.98
CA PRO A 992 8.92 19.14 4.85
C PRO A 992 7.55 19.83 5.05
N TYR A 993 6.54 19.07 5.45
CA TYR A 993 5.24 19.62 5.81
C TYR A 993 5.40 20.65 6.95
N ALA A 994 4.84 21.85 6.75
CA ALA A 994 4.90 22.90 7.74
C ALA A 994 3.74 22.76 8.74
N ALA A 995 4.04 22.85 10.04
CA ALA A 995 3.04 22.74 11.10
C ALA A 995 1.99 23.88 11.09
N SER A 996 2.27 25.00 10.41
CA SER A 996 1.34 26.12 10.27
C SER A 996 1.55 26.91 8.98
N PRO A 997 0.52 27.64 8.48
CA PRO A 997 0.66 28.54 7.34
C PRO A 997 1.74 29.62 7.54
N GLN A 998 1.90 30.12 8.76
CA GLN A 998 2.93 31.09 9.14
C GLN A 998 4.33 30.49 8.96
N ALA A 999 4.53 29.26 9.42
CA ALA A 999 5.80 28.55 9.28
C ALA A 999 6.14 28.26 7.81
N ALA A 1000 5.13 27.98 6.97
CA ALA A 1000 5.33 27.84 5.52
C ALA A 1000 5.75 29.17 4.87
N ILE A 1001 5.00 30.24 5.11
CA ILE A 1001 5.22 31.56 4.50
C ILE A 1001 6.52 32.21 5.01
N ALA A 1002 6.94 31.92 6.24
CA ALA A 1002 8.21 32.35 6.82
C ALA A 1002 9.42 32.01 5.93
N GLN A 1003 9.34 30.93 5.14
CA GLN A 1003 10.44 30.42 4.32
C GLN A 1003 10.57 31.14 2.96
N ALA A 1004 9.58 31.96 2.59
CA ALA A 1004 9.47 32.56 1.27
C ALA A 1004 9.63 34.09 1.28
N ASN A 1005 10.44 34.63 0.36
CA ASN A 1005 10.46 36.07 0.07
C ASN A 1005 9.34 36.48 -0.90
N ILE A 1006 8.93 35.57 -1.78
CA ILE A 1006 7.90 35.74 -2.82
C ILE A 1006 6.94 34.54 -2.75
N VAL A 1007 5.63 34.77 -2.88
CA VAL A 1007 4.64 33.67 -2.96
C VAL A 1007 4.22 33.45 -4.41
N LEU A 1008 4.18 32.18 -4.82
CA LEU A 1008 3.75 31.73 -6.14
C LEU A 1008 2.38 31.06 -6.04
N ASN A 1009 1.48 31.38 -6.97
CA ASN A 1009 0.25 30.63 -7.20
C ASN A 1009 0.20 30.17 -8.66
N LEU A 1010 0.34 28.86 -8.86
CA LEU A 1010 0.42 28.21 -10.17
C LEU A 1010 -0.79 27.29 -10.44
N SER A 1011 -1.92 27.53 -9.77
CA SER A 1011 -3.09 26.67 -9.87
C SER A 1011 -3.64 26.62 -11.31
N HIS A 1012 -3.90 25.40 -11.80
CA HIS A 1012 -4.60 25.14 -13.07
C HIS A 1012 -6.12 25.08 -12.92
N CYS A 1013 -6.64 25.09 -11.70
CA CYS A 1013 -8.05 25.37 -11.43
C CYS A 1013 -8.25 26.87 -11.20
N GLN A 1014 -9.40 27.40 -11.63
CA GLN A 1014 -9.72 28.80 -11.38
C GLN A 1014 -10.01 28.98 -9.88
N GLU A 1015 -9.11 29.67 -9.18
CA GLU A 1015 -9.22 29.89 -7.74
C GLU A 1015 -10.39 30.83 -7.45
N THR A 1016 -11.25 30.48 -6.49
CA THR A 1016 -12.41 31.30 -6.13
C THR A 1016 -12.05 32.45 -5.18
N PHE A 1017 -10.84 32.45 -4.60
CA PHE A 1017 -10.34 33.56 -3.79
C PHE A 1017 -8.81 33.62 -3.75
N GLY A 1018 -8.15 32.57 -3.24
CA GLY A 1018 -6.70 32.53 -3.03
C GLY A 1018 -6.25 32.91 -1.60
N ARG A 1019 -6.62 32.12 -0.58
CA ARG A 1019 -6.22 32.40 0.82
C ARG A 1019 -4.70 32.46 1.00
N THR A 1020 -3.94 31.53 0.42
CA THR A 1020 -2.47 31.52 0.49
C THR A 1020 -1.84 32.80 -0.09
N VAL A 1021 -2.47 33.37 -1.13
CA VAL A 1021 -2.04 34.64 -1.73
C VAL A 1021 -2.23 35.77 -0.74
N LEU A 1022 -3.41 35.86 -0.12
CA LEU A 1022 -3.70 36.86 0.91
C LEU A 1022 -2.81 36.70 2.17
N GLU A 1023 -2.56 35.47 2.62
CA GLU A 1023 -1.65 35.15 3.73
C GLU A 1023 -0.21 35.61 3.40
N GLY A 1024 0.27 35.34 2.18
CA GLY A 1024 1.56 35.83 1.69
C GLY A 1024 1.64 37.36 1.66
N MET A 1025 0.60 38.02 1.15
CA MET A 1025 0.52 39.48 1.14
C MET A 1025 0.53 40.07 2.55
N ALA A 1026 -0.24 39.50 3.49
CA ALA A 1026 -0.25 39.93 4.90
C ALA A 1026 1.13 39.80 5.55
N ALA A 1027 1.87 38.77 5.16
CA ALA A 1027 3.26 38.58 5.54
C ALA A 1027 4.25 39.49 4.79
N SER A 1028 3.81 40.48 4.01
CA SER A 1028 4.72 41.35 3.23
C SER A 1028 5.52 40.62 2.15
N ARG A 1029 4.97 39.55 1.55
CA ARG A 1029 5.55 38.91 0.36
C ARG A 1029 4.82 39.45 -0.88
N PRO A 1030 5.53 39.91 -1.93
CA PRO A 1030 4.91 40.09 -3.22
C PRO A 1030 4.45 38.74 -3.78
N VAL A 1031 3.40 38.77 -4.61
CA VAL A 1031 2.79 37.57 -5.18
C VAL A 1031 2.96 37.55 -6.69
N LEU A 1032 3.30 36.37 -7.22
CA LEU A 1032 3.25 36.07 -8.64
C LEU A 1032 2.21 34.97 -8.86
N ALA A 1033 1.21 35.23 -9.69
CA ALA A 1033 0.08 34.33 -9.87
C ALA A 1033 -0.40 34.29 -11.32
N TYR A 1034 -1.06 33.21 -11.73
CA TYR A 1034 -1.83 33.23 -12.97
C TYR A 1034 -3.05 34.15 -12.86
N ARG A 1035 -3.40 34.79 -13.98
CA ARG A 1035 -4.65 35.53 -14.17
C ARG A 1035 -5.77 34.51 -14.38
N TRP A 1036 -6.09 33.78 -13.31
CA TRP A 1036 -6.95 32.61 -13.35
C TRP A 1036 -7.88 32.63 -12.13
N GLY A 1037 -9.19 32.75 -12.37
CA GLY A 1037 -10.18 32.94 -11.31
C GLY A 1037 -10.08 34.32 -10.62
N ALA A 1038 -10.25 34.33 -9.29
CA ALA A 1038 -10.30 35.51 -8.43
C ALA A 1038 -8.91 36.11 -8.07
N LEU A 1039 -7.82 35.44 -8.44
CA LEU A 1039 -6.46 35.88 -8.08
C LEU A 1039 -6.14 37.34 -8.48
N PRO A 1040 -6.58 37.85 -9.65
CA PRO A 1040 -6.36 39.24 -10.04
C PRO A 1040 -7.07 40.28 -9.14
N GLU A 1041 -8.10 39.89 -8.39
CA GLU A 1041 -8.81 40.80 -7.48
C GLU A 1041 -7.96 41.18 -6.25
N LEU A 1042 -7.06 40.28 -5.84
CA LEU A 1042 -6.15 40.49 -4.72
C LEU A 1042 -4.89 41.27 -5.14
N ILE A 1043 -4.46 41.13 -6.39
CA ILE A 1043 -3.15 41.57 -6.87
C ILE A 1043 -3.28 42.85 -7.71
N ASP A 1044 -2.77 43.95 -7.18
CA ASP A 1044 -2.62 45.19 -7.92
C ASP A 1044 -1.36 45.11 -8.79
N GLU A 1045 -1.56 45.00 -10.11
CA GLU A 1045 -0.50 44.77 -11.09
C GLU A 1045 0.65 45.79 -10.96
N GLY A 1046 1.85 45.29 -10.68
CA GLY A 1046 3.06 46.10 -10.49
C GLY A 1046 3.17 46.83 -9.15
N VAL A 1047 2.16 46.76 -8.28
CA VAL A 1047 2.13 47.41 -6.97
C VAL A 1047 2.27 46.39 -5.84
N THR A 1048 1.46 45.33 -5.82
CA THR A 1048 1.52 44.28 -4.79
C THR A 1048 2.06 42.94 -5.32
N GLY A 1049 2.14 42.82 -6.65
CA GLY A 1049 2.55 41.59 -7.33
C GLY A 1049 2.47 41.73 -8.84
N TYR A 1050 2.49 40.60 -9.53
CA TYR A 1050 2.27 40.52 -10.98
C TYR A 1050 1.39 39.31 -11.31
N THR A 1051 0.49 39.49 -12.27
CA THR A 1051 -0.31 38.42 -12.84
C THR A 1051 0.19 38.03 -14.23
N PHE A 1052 0.03 36.76 -14.60
CA PHE A 1052 0.50 36.22 -15.88
C PHE A 1052 -0.63 35.47 -16.58
N GLU A 1053 -0.58 35.37 -17.91
CA GLU A 1053 -1.49 34.47 -18.63
C GLU A 1053 -1.33 33.03 -18.11
N HIS A 1054 -2.43 32.28 -18.05
CA HIS A 1054 -2.43 30.94 -17.48
C HIS A 1054 -1.43 30.03 -18.20
N GLY A 1055 -0.50 29.44 -17.45
CA GLY A 1055 0.59 28.59 -17.96
C GLY A 1055 1.80 29.34 -18.52
N ASP A 1056 1.83 30.68 -18.52
CA ASP A 1056 2.98 31.47 -19.02
C ASP A 1056 4.13 31.55 -18.00
N THR A 1057 4.77 30.41 -17.80
CA THR A 1057 5.95 30.26 -16.94
C THR A 1057 7.14 31.10 -17.43
N LYS A 1058 7.26 31.35 -18.74
CA LYS A 1058 8.38 32.14 -19.30
C LYS A 1058 8.31 33.61 -18.89
N ALA A 1059 7.13 34.23 -18.95
CA ALA A 1059 6.95 35.60 -18.50
C ALA A 1059 7.15 35.72 -16.99
N MET A 1060 6.70 34.74 -16.21
CA MET A 1060 6.90 34.69 -14.76
C MET A 1060 8.39 34.52 -14.42
N ALA A 1061 9.10 33.62 -15.09
CA ALA A 1061 10.55 33.47 -14.97
C ALA A 1061 11.26 34.81 -15.24
N LYS A 1062 10.94 35.51 -16.34
CA LYS A 1062 11.48 36.85 -16.64
C LYS A 1062 11.28 37.85 -15.50
N ARG A 1063 10.12 37.83 -14.83
CA ARG A 1063 9.85 38.70 -13.68
C ARG A 1063 10.68 38.30 -12.46
N LEU A 1064 10.80 37.00 -12.17
CA LEU A 1064 11.65 36.49 -11.09
C LEU A 1064 13.11 36.92 -11.29
N ARG A 1065 13.66 36.87 -12.51
CA ARG A 1065 15.00 37.39 -12.82
C ARG A 1065 15.15 38.86 -12.44
N GLN A 1066 14.16 39.69 -12.78
CA GLN A 1066 14.18 41.12 -12.45
C GLN A 1066 14.12 41.39 -10.94
N PHE A 1067 13.37 40.59 -10.18
CA PHE A 1067 13.37 40.67 -8.72
C PHE A 1067 14.71 40.26 -8.12
N CYS A 1068 15.36 39.26 -8.71
CA CYS A 1068 16.69 38.81 -8.30
C CYS A 1068 17.79 39.84 -8.56
N LEU A 1069 17.67 40.64 -9.64
CA LEU A 1069 18.56 41.76 -9.94
C LEU A 1069 18.29 43.00 -9.08
N ASN A 1070 17.07 43.17 -8.58
CA ASN A 1070 16.68 44.30 -7.74
C ASN A 1070 15.84 43.86 -6.51
N PRO A 1071 16.48 43.29 -5.46
CA PRO A 1071 15.78 42.80 -4.28
C PRO A 1071 15.08 43.89 -3.46
N LYS A 1072 15.46 45.18 -3.64
CA LYS A 1072 14.72 46.30 -3.04
C LYS A 1072 13.27 46.34 -3.52
N LYS A 1073 13.01 45.95 -4.78
CA LYS A 1073 11.67 45.88 -5.33
C LYS A 1073 10.79 44.85 -4.61
N ILE A 1074 11.36 43.72 -4.16
CA ILE A 1074 10.64 42.72 -3.36
C ILE A 1074 10.13 43.35 -2.05
N ARG A 1075 10.98 44.14 -1.36
CA ARG A 1075 10.59 44.88 -0.15
C ARG A 1075 9.51 45.93 -0.43
N THR A 1076 9.66 46.71 -1.49
CA THR A 1076 8.70 47.76 -1.85
C THR A 1076 7.33 47.17 -2.17
N LEU A 1077 7.27 46.14 -3.03
CA LEU A 1077 6.01 45.49 -3.38
C LEU A 1077 5.46 44.76 -2.16
N GLY A 1078 6.28 44.04 -1.39
CA GLY A 1078 5.84 43.35 -0.17
C GLY A 1078 5.20 44.29 0.87
N ALA A 1079 5.79 45.47 1.10
CA ALA A 1079 5.18 46.48 1.97
C ALA A 1079 3.83 46.97 1.43
N ALA A 1080 3.71 47.15 0.11
CA ALA A 1080 2.43 47.46 -0.52
C ALA A 1080 1.43 46.30 -0.43
N SER A 1081 1.87 45.05 -0.59
CA SER A 1081 1.06 43.83 -0.43
C SER A 1081 0.46 43.77 0.97
N ARG A 1082 1.26 44.04 2.02
CA ARG A 1082 0.75 44.07 3.40
C ARG A 1082 -0.24 45.21 3.62
N LYS A 1083 0.03 46.39 3.05
CA LYS A 1083 -0.90 47.53 3.10
C LYS A 1083 -2.23 47.20 2.42
N ARG A 1084 -2.22 46.48 1.30
CA ARG A 1084 -3.42 45.99 0.61
C ARG A 1084 -4.13 44.90 1.41
N ALA A 1085 -3.40 43.91 1.92
CA ALA A 1085 -3.94 42.84 2.77
C ALA A 1085 -4.66 43.38 4.03
N LYS A 1086 -4.22 44.52 4.57
CA LYS A 1086 -4.89 45.22 5.68
C LYS A 1086 -6.35 45.56 5.42
N GLN A 1087 -6.78 45.66 4.16
CA GLN A 1087 -8.17 45.95 3.82
C GLN A 1087 -9.08 44.75 4.10
N TYR A 1088 -8.56 43.52 4.02
CA TYR A 1088 -9.26 42.26 4.31
C TYR A 1088 -9.33 42.03 5.82
N SER A 1089 -10.06 42.93 6.47
CA SER A 1089 -10.18 43.03 7.92
C SER A 1089 -11.57 42.64 8.37
N LEU A 1090 -11.71 42.29 9.64
CA LEU A 1090 -13.00 42.05 10.28
C LEU A 1090 -13.98 43.20 10.04
N LYS A 1091 -13.51 44.46 10.05
CA LYS A 1091 -14.34 45.64 9.77
C LYS A 1091 -14.97 45.60 8.37
N LEU A 1092 -14.19 45.25 7.35
CA LEU A 1092 -14.70 45.15 5.97
C LEU A 1092 -15.68 43.99 5.86
N LEU A 1093 -15.32 42.83 6.43
CA LEU A 1093 -16.19 41.66 6.45
C LEU A 1093 -17.53 41.97 7.13
N SER A 1094 -17.53 42.56 8.32
CA SER A 1094 -18.74 42.99 9.02
C SER A 1094 -19.56 43.99 8.19
N GLN A 1095 -18.93 44.91 7.46
CA GLN A 1095 -19.65 45.84 6.60
C GLN A 1095 -20.32 45.14 5.40
N GLN A 1096 -19.59 44.25 4.73
CA GLN A 1096 -20.10 43.47 3.59
C GLN A 1096 -21.22 42.53 4.04
N LEU A 1097 -21.01 41.84 5.17
CA LEU A 1097 -21.98 40.95 5.78
C LEU A 1097 -23.24 41.69 6.22
N LYS A 1098 -23.08 42.86 6.85
CA LYS A 1098 -24.21 43.72 7.21
C LYS A 1098 -25.07 44.06 6.00
N SER A 1099 -24.45 44.50 4.91
CA SER A 1099 -25.19 44.83 3.69
C SER A 1099 -25.96 43.62 3.14
N ALA A 1100 -25.36 42.44 3.15
CA ALA A 1100 -26.01 41.22 2.69
C ALA A 1100 -27.17 40.80 3.59
N TYR A 1101 -26.99 40.88 4.92
CA TYR A 1101 -28.03 40.51 5.89
C TYR A 1101 -29.15 41.53 5.98
N GLU A 1102 -28.88 42.84 5.89
CA GLU A 1102 -29.94 43.86 5.79
C GLU A 1102 -30.79 43.65 4.52
N SER A 1103 -30.14 43.28 3.40
CA SER A 1103 -30.84 42.93 2.16
C SER A 1103 -31.68 41.66 2.28
N ALA A 1104 -31.22 40.68 3.07
CA ALA A 1104 -31.95 39.44 3.32
C ALA A 1104 -33.15 39.65 4.27
N LEU A 1105 -32.96 40.42 5.34
CA LEU A 1105 -33.95 40.66 6.40
C LEU A 1105 -34.97 41.76 6.05
N GLY A 1106 -34.68 42.60 5.04
CA GLY A 1106 -35.53 43.72 4.67
C GLY A 1106 -35.63 44.83 5.73
N THR A 1107 -34.74 44.80 6.73
CA THR A 1107 -34.70 45.74 7.86
C THR A 1107 -33.26 46.15 8.17
N SER A 1108 -33.06 47.35 8.71
CA SER A 1108 -31.72 47.80 9.09
C SER A 1108 -31.27 47.14 10.39
N LEU A 1109 -30.01 46.71 10.42
CA LEU A 1109 -29.34 46.15 11.61
C LEU A 1109 -28.86 47.25 12.59
N LEU A 1110 -29.06 48.53 12.25
CA LEU A 1110 -28.75 49.68 13.11
C LEU A 1110 -29.81 49.89 14.19
N ARG A 1111 -29.38 50.44 15.34
CA ARG A 1111 -30.24 50.79 16.46
C ARG A 1111 -31.33 51.79 16.04
N SER A 1112 -32.58 51.50 16.40
CA SER A 1112 -33.54 52.53 16.78
C SER A 1112 -33.16 53.07 18.17
N GLY A 1113 -32.16 53.96 18.21
CA GLY A 1113 -31.67 54.61 19.43
C GLY A 1113 -30.15 54.59 19.58
N ASP A 1114 -29.47 55.34 18.71
CA ASP A 1114 -28.26 56.09 19.08
C ASP A 1114 -28.59 57.58 18.98
#